data_AF-A0A2N9FPH7-F1
#
_entry.id   AF-A0A2N9FPH7-F1
#
_cell.length_a   1.000
_cell.length_b   1.000
_cell.length_c   1.000
_cell.angle_alpha   90.00
_cell.angle_beta   90.00
_cell.angle_gamma   90.00
#
_symmetry.space_group_name_H-M   'P 1'
#
loop_
_entity.id
_entity.type
_entity.pdbx_description
1 polymer ?
#
loop_
_entity_poly.entity_id
_entity_poly.type
_entity_poly.pdbx_seq_one_letter_code
_entity_poly.pdbx_strand_id
1 'polypeptide(L)'
;MATNATRVSTFSTGSPNYAPLKRVGTHNGSFHCDEALGCFMIRLTDKFSNAEIVRSRDPQVLEGLDAVLDVGGVYDPSRDRYDHHQKGFDEVFGHGFSTKLSSAGLVYKHFGKEIIAKELQVDEGHPNVHRLFLSIYKSFMEAIDAVDNGINRYDTDKPPRYVNNTHLSSRVGRLNLDWIEPDQSPEKENEAFQRAMALAGTRSIVMECLAARQNIDPSGEIMVLTTFCPWKLHLFELEEELKIDPPVKYVLYQDDRSKHWRVQAVAVSPDSFESRKPLPSQWRGLRDDELSRVAGIPSCVFVHMSGFIGGNQSYEGALAMVKAALKLLAETMAALSLTTLTTTTSSLSTLKNPFAFAFNNTKFLKTQTFKTLTPLKSSSSTHSDRSPIDSTNTNTLTPTSTANPKSLKSRLRNGETLYGLFLLSFSPTFAEIAGLSGYDFVVVDMEHGPGGISDALSCLHALAATSTPAILRLPESSATWAKKALDLGPHGLMFPMIEGPKAAKKAVSYCRFPPRGLRGSAHTVVRASNYGIDEGYLSNYEDELLIMCQVESEEGAKHAEEIAAVDGVDCIQMGPLDLSASMGYLWDPGNKKVKDMMRVAEKAVLNTKGGTGGAYLGGFALPYDGPDDLRKRGYHMISGAVDVGLFRSAAVEDVKKFKMGLMMDGSDDEKEDSQDADEKYWSE
;
A
#
# COMPACT_ATOMS: atom_id res chain seq x y z
N MET A 1 47.22 7.99 9.97
CA MET A 1 47.11 9.02 8.91
C MET A 1 46.87 8.32 7.58
N ALA A 2 46.07 8.95 6.72
CA ALA A 2 45.59 8.53 5.40
C ALA A 2 44.41 7.51 5.37
N THR A 3 43.23 8.12 5.28
CA THR A 3 41.89 7.62 4.95
C THR A 3 41.81 7.07 3.51
N ASN A 4 41.14 5.93 3.29
CA ASN A 4 40.75 5.48 1.95
C ASN A 4 39.27 5.79 1.73
N ALA A 5 39.05 6.87 0.98
CA ALA A 5 37.74 7.41 0.63
C ALA A 5 37.04 6.59 -0.46
N THR A 6 35.72 6.60 -0.36
CA THR A 6 34.66 6.41 -1.36
C THR A 6 35.14 6.41 -2.81
N ARG A 7 35.00 5.28 -3.51
CA ARG A 7 35.30 5.18 -4.95
C ARG A 7 34.01 5.32 -5.78
N VAL A 8 33.39 6.49 -5.70
CA VAL A 8 32.67 7.04 -6.86
C VAL A 8 33.73 7.78 -7.66
N SER A 9 34.08 7.30 -8.86
CA SER A 9 35.11 7.97 -9.66
C SER A 9 34.63 9.38 -10.00
N THR A 10 35.27 10.37 -9.39
CA THR A 10 35.17 11.76 -9.83
C THR A 10 35.73 11.85 -11.24
N PHE A 11 34.91 12.34 -12.17
CA PHE A 11 35.33 12.62 -13.55
C PHE A 11 36.50 13.60 -13.51
N SER A 12 37.69 13.11 -13.90
CA SER A 12 38.85 13.94 -14.15
C SER A 12 38.61 14.75 -15.42
N THR A 13 38.48 16.07 -15.27
CA THR A 13 38.62 17.03 -16.36
C THR A 13 40.12 17.25 -16.63
N GLY A 14 40.76 16.28 -17.29
CA GLY A 14 42.09 16.47 -17.88
C GLY A 14 41.98 17.22 -19.22
N SER A 15 42.78 18.27 -19.41
CA SER A 15 42.83 19.11 -20.62
C SER A 15 43.33 18.34 -21.88
N PRO A 16 43.02 18.83 -23.10
CA PRO A 16 42.58 17.99 -24.22
C PRO A 16 43.67 17.65 -25.23
N ASN A 17 43.61 16.44 -25.79
CA ASN A 17 44.05 16.21 -27.16
C ASN A 17 42.98 16.80 -28.10
N TYR A 18 43.39 17.71 -28.98
CA TYR A 18 42.57 18.46 -29.94
C TYR A 18 41.98 17.56 -31.06
N ALA A 19 41.06 16.67 -30.71
CA ALA A 19 40.04 16.22 -31.66
C ALA A 19 38.81 17.14 -31.52
N PRO A 20 38.13 17.53 -32.60
CA PRO A 20 36.90 18.30 -32.49
C PRO A 20 35.91 17.49 -31.63
N LEU A 21 35.45 18.10 -30.53
CA LEU A 21 34.45 17.51 -29.64
C LEU A 21 33.23 17.16 -30.47
N LYS A 22 32.88 15.87 -30.51
CA LYS A 22 31.62 15.40 -31.09
C LYS A 22 30.45 16.10 -30.41
N ARG A 23 29.38 16.37 -31.15
CA ARG A 23 28.22 17.12 -30.65
C ARG A 23 26.96 16.29 -30.78
N VAL A 24 26.23 16.13 -29.68
CA VAL A 24 24.99 15.34 -29.61
C VAL A 24 23.83 16.26 -29.32
N GLY A 25 22.82 16.24 -30.19
CA GLY A 25 21.62 17.06 -30.11
C GLY A 25 20.49 16.42 -29.31
N THR A 26 19.76 17.23 -28.54
CA THR A 26 18.44 16.88 -27.99
C THR A 26 17.57 18.14 -27.88
N HIS A 27 16.30 18.02 -27.51
CA HIS A 27 15.41 19.17 -27.45
C HIS A 27 15.72 20.11 -26.26
N ASN A 28 15.37 21.39 -26.42
CA ASN A 28 15.54 22.43 -25.39
C ASN A 28 14.31 22.63 -24.46
N GLY A 29 13.36 21.71 -24.46
CA GLY A 29 12.14 21.75 -23.62
C GLY A 29 12.36 21.38 -22.15
N SER A 30 11.26 21.10 -21.43
CA SER A 30 11.30 20.36 -20.16
C SER A 30 11.97 19.01 -20.39
N PHE A 31 12.79 18.56 -19.46
CA PHE A 31 13.52 17.30 -19.64
C PHE A 31 12.68 16.11 -19.18
N HIS A 32 12.75 15.02 -19.91
CA HIS A 32 12.22 13.72 -19.54
C HIS A 32 13.36 12.78 -19.13
N CYS A 33 13.03 11.54 -18.79
CA CYS A 33 14.05 10.57 -18.36
C CYS A 33 14.73 9.91 -19.58
N ASP A 34 14.03 9.79 -20.70
CA ASP A 34 14.49 9.07 -21.87
C ASP A 34 15.62 9.84 -22.59
N GLU A 35 15.45 11.13 -22.88
CA GLU A 35 16.47 11.89 -23.60
C GLU A 35 17.65 12.24 -22.67
N ALA A 36 17.40 12.45 -21.38
CA ALA A 36 18.44 12.62 -20.38
C ALA A 36 19.31 11.36 -20.22
N LEU A 37 18.69 10.18 -20.09
CA LEU A 37 19.41 8.91 -19.99
C LEU A 37 20.08 8.54 -21.31
N GLY A 38 19.43 8.77 -22.44
CA GLY A 38 20.01 8.56 -23.77
C GLY A 38 21.28 9.39 -23.97
N CYS A 39 21.25 10.68 -23.62
CA CYS A 39 22.42 11.55 -23.66
C CYS A 39 23.54 11.10 -22.71
N PHE A 40 23.19 10.54 -21.54
CA PHE A 40 24.18 9.97 -20.63
C PHE A 40 24.83 8.72 -21.22
N MET A 41 24.02 7.75 -21.66
CA MET A 41 24.49 6.47 -22.18
C MET A 41 25.35 6.63 -23.44
N ILE A 42 24.93 7.49 -24.38
CA ILE A 42 25.69 7.68 -25.62
C ILE A 42 27.09 8.23 -25.33
N ARG A 43 27.28 9.04 -24.28
CA ARG A 43 28.60 9.55 -23.85
C ARG A 43 29.49 8.50 -23.18
N LEU A 44 28.96 7.32 -22.82
CA LEU A 44 29.75 6.19 -22.33
C LEU A 44 30.41 5.39 -23.47
N THR A 45 29.90 5.54 -24.69
CA THR A 45 30.46 4.92 -25.90
C THR A 45 31.80 5.53 -26.25
N ASP A 46 32.63 4.80 -26.98
CA ASP A 46 33.90 5.29 -27.48
C ASP A 46 33.69 6.39 -28.52
N LYS A 47 32.69 6.22 -29.40
CA LYS A 47 32.38 7.14 -30.50
C LYS A 47 31.98 8.54 -30.03
N PHE A 48 31.23 8.63 -28.94
CA PHE A 48 30.74 9.91 -28.41
C PHE A 48 31.28 10.21 -27.00
N SER A 49 32.37 9.54 -26.62
CA SER A 49 33.09 9.86 -25.39
C SER A 49 33.44 11.34 -25.38
N ASN A 50 33.09 12.03 -24.29
CA ASN A 50 33.25 13.48 -24.11
C ASN A 50 32.43 14.38 -25.04
N ALA A 51 31.44 13.86 -25.77
CA ALA A 51 30.62 14.71 -26.65
C ALA A 51 29.92 15.86 -25.90
N GLU A 52 29.85 17.02 -26.55
CA GLU A 52 29.09 18.18 -26.08
C GLU A 52 27.59 17.93 -26.30
N ILE A 53 26.78 18.16 -25.26
CA ILE A 53 25.33 18.08 -25.38
C ILE A 53 24.77 19.43 -25.82
N VAL A 54 24.15 19.46 -27.00
CA VAL A 54 23.54 20.63 -27.61
C VAL A 54 22.02 20.50 -27.48
N ARG A 55 21.37 21.46 -26.80
CA ARG A 55 19.91 21.45 -26.63
C ARG A 55 19.25 22.44 -27.60
N SER A 56 18.55 21.94 -28.62
CA SER A 56 17.86 22.75 -29.64
C SER A 56 16.70 21.98 -30.28
N ARG A 57 15.72 22.72 -30.83
CA ARG A 57 14.68 22.18 -31.74
C ARG A 57 14.82 22.72 -33.16
N ASP A 58 15.81 23.57 -33.42
CA ASP A 58 16.05 24.18 -34.73
C ASP A 58 16.64 23.12 -35.70
N PRO A 59 15.93 22.77 -36.79
CA PRO A 59 16.41 21.78 -37.76
C PRO A 59 17.80 22.11 -38.33
N GLN A 60 18.12 23.39 -38.54
CA GLN A 60 19.42 23.80 -39.08
C GLN A 60 20.56 23.54 -38.10
N VAL A 61 20.29 23.71 -36.79
CA VAL A 61 21.25 23.36 -35.74
C VAL A 61 21.44 21.85 -35.67
N LEU A 62 20.34 21.09 -35.72
CA LEU A 62 20.34 19.63 -35.57
C LEU A 62 20.99 18.88 -36.75
N GLU A 63 20.90 19.43 -37.96
CA GLU A 63 21.48 18.82 -39.16
C GLU A 63 23.01 18.74 -39.09
N GLY A 64 23.65 19.74 -38.48
CA GLY A 64 25.11 19.81 -38.31
C GLY A 64 25.68 19.02 -37.13
N LEU A 65 24.86 18.27 -36.38
CA LEU A 65 25.30 17.51 -35.20
C LEU A 65 25.66 16.06 -35.55
N ASP A 66 26.60 15.50 -34.79
CA ASP A 66 27.10 14.13 -34.99
C ASP A 66 26.06 13.07 -34.63
N ALA A 67 25.25 13.31 -33.60
CA ALA A 67 24.08 12.49 -33.25
C ALA A 67 22.92 13.36 -32.79
N VAL A 68 21.69 12.87 -32.91
CA VAL A 68 20.49 13.58 -32.43
C VAL A 68 19.52 12.58 -31.79
N LEU A 69 19.08 12.90 -30.58
CA LEU A 69 18.19 12.07 -29.76
C LEU A 69 16.93 12.88 -29.44
N ASP A 70 15.77 12.21 -29.48
CA ASP A 70 14.49 12.76 -29.02
C ASP A 70 13.99 14.03 -29.74
N VAL A 71 14.61 14.35 -30.87
CA VAL A 71 14.24 15.51 -31.68
C VAL A 71 14.65 15.30 -33.13
N GLY A 72 13.92 15.93 -34.06
CA GLY A 72 14.18 15.89 -35.49
C GLY A 72 13.28 14.93 -36.27
N GLY A 73 12.52 14.06 -35.60
CA GLY A 73 11.52 13.17 -36.18
C GLY A 73 12.11 12.08 -37.08
N VAL A 74 13.34 11.63 -36.80
CA VAL A 74 14.06 10.65 -37.61
C VAL A 74 14.70 9.58 -36.72
N TYR A 75 14.44 8.31 -37.05
CA TYR A 75 15.22 7.17 -36.60
C TYR A 75 16.07 6.64 -37.76
N ASP A 76 17.38 6.83 -37.65
CA ASP A 76 18.37 6.33 -38.61
C ASP A 76 19.66 6.01 -37.86
N PRO A 77 19.88 4.75 -37.46
CA PRO A 77 21.10 4.32 -36.76
C PRO A 77 22.38 4.57 -37.56
N SER A 78 22.32 4.56 -38.90
CA SER A 78 23.49 4.81 -39.74
C SER A 78 23.98 6.26 -39.66
N ARG A 79 23.11 7.17 -39.23
CA ARG A 79 23.37 8.60 -39.02
C ARG A 79 23.25 9.01 -37.55
N ASP A 80 23.19 8.06 -36.63
CA ASP A 80 23.00 8.30 -35.19
C ASP A 80 21.82 9.23 -34.88
N ARG A 81 20.69 9.00 -35.56
CA ARG A 81 19.43 9.69 -35.31
C ARG A 81 18.50 8.74 -34.54
N TYR A 82 18.14 9.12 -33.33
CA TYR A 82 17.41 8.29 -32.37
C TYR A 82 16.20 9.06 -31.84
N ASP A 83 15.28 9.44 -32.74
CA ASP A 83 13.97 9.98 -32.38
C ASP A 83 12.86 8.95 -32.65
N HIS A 84 11.84 8.94 -31.80
CA HIS A 84 10.70 8.01 -31.83
C HIS A 84 9.35 8.71 -32.12
N HIS A 85 9.32 10.04 -32.23
CA HIS A 85 8.11 10.86 -32.36
C HIS A 85 7.47 10.85 -33.76
N GLN A 86 8.11 10.24 -34.75
CA GLN A 86 7.63 10.19 -36.13
C GLN A 86 6.42 9.25 -36.29
N LYS A 87 5.53 9.65 -37.20
CA LYS A 87 4.32 8.88 -37.51
C LYS A 87 4.68 7.50 -38.09
N GLY A 88 4.06 6.45 -37.55
CA GLY A 88 4.33 5.07 -37.97
C GLY A 88 5.63 4.49 -37.44
N PHE A 89 6.25 5.11 -36.42
CA PHE A 89 7.36 4.49 -35.71
C PHE A 89 6.84 3.36 -34.82
N ASP A 90 7.28 2.13 -35.07
CA ASP A 90 6.84 0.93 -34.35
C ASP A 90 8.02 0.04 -33.91
N GLU A 91 9.23 0.63 -33.82
CA GLU A 91 10.43 -0.12 -33.46
C GLU A 91 10.36 -0.60 -31.99
N VAL A 92 10.72 -1.87 -31.79
CA VAL A 92 10.81 -2.53 -30.49
C VAL A 92 12.23 -3.04 -30.25
N PHE A 93 12.57 -3.37 -29.01
CA PHE A 93 13.90 -3.91 -28.68
C PHE A 93 14.23 -5.23 -29.40
N GLY A 94 13.21 -6.04 -29.71
CA GLY A 94 13.36 -7.41 -30.19
C GLY A 94 13.42 -8.39 -29.02
N HIS A 95 13.99 -9.59 -29.22
CA HIS A 95 14.20 -10.58 -28.16
C HIS A 95 12.96 -10.98 -27.32
N GLY A 96 11.76 -10.86 -27.89
CA GLY A 96 10.49 -11.17 -27.22
C GLY A 96 9.82 -9.98 -26.51
N PHE A 97 10.41 -8.79 -26.55
CA PHE A 97 9.81 -7.56 -26.04
C PHE A 97 8.96 -6.88 -27.12
N SER A 98 7.77 -6.40 -26.72
CA SER A 98 6.82 -5.72 -27.60
C SER A 98 6.64 -4.24 -27.28
N THR A 99 7.35 -3.73 -26.28
CA THR A 99 7.30 -2.33 -25.87
C THR A 99 8.00 -1.47 -26.93
N LYS A 100 7.31 -0.44 -27.41
CA LYS A 100 7.84 0.54 -28.36
C LYS A 100 8.97 1.34 -27.69
N LEU A 101 10.06 1.57 -28.41
CA LEU A 101 11.24 2.23 -27.86
C LEU A 101 11.07 3.75 -27.73
N SER A 102 11.62 4.33 -26.67
CA SER A 102 11.94 5.75 -26.53
C SER A 102 13.34 6.05 -27.08
N SER A 103 13.75 7.31 -27.04
CA SER A 103 15.11 7.72 -27.42
C SER A 103 16.20 7.03 -26.59
N ALA A 104 15.97 6.82 -25.28
CA ALA A 104 16.86 6.02 -24.43
C ALA A 104 16.94 4.55 -24.89
N GLY A 105 15.78 3.93 -25.16
CA GLY A 105 15.71 2.55 -25.62
C GLY A 105 16.42 2.34 -26.96
N LEU A 106 16.32 3.30 -27.88
CA LEU A 106 17.04 3.29 -29.15
C LEU A 106 18.55 3.34 -28.96
N VAL A 107 19.05 4.27 -28.13
CA VAL A 107 20.49 4.35 -27.81
C VAL A 107 20.97 3.05 -27.16
N TYR A 108 20.21 2.53 -26.19
CA TYR A 108 20.57 1.29 -25.52
C TYR A 108 20.55 0.09 -26.47
N LYS A 109 19.61 0.02 -27.42
CA LYS A 109 19.55 -1.05 -28.43
C LYS A 109 20.82 -1.13 -29.27
N HIS A 110 21.40 0.02 -29.64
CA HIS A 110 22.58 0.08 -30.51
C HIS A 110 23.90 0.04 -29.74
N PHE A 111 23.96 0.63 -28.55
CA PHE A 111 25.21 0.81 -27.80
C PHE A 111 25.27 0.09 -26.45
N GLY A 112 24.18 -0.53 -26.00
CA GLY A 112 24.10 -1.11 -24.65
C GLY A 112 25.11 -2.24 -24.41
N LYS A 113 25.44 -3.03 -25.43
CA LYS A 113 26.46 -4.09 -25.32
C LYS A 113 27.86 -3.52 -25.13
N GLU A 114 28.24 -2.53 -25.93
CA GLU A 114 29.50 -1.79 -25.79
C GLU A 114 29.65 -1.23 -24.38
N ILE A 115 28.61 -0.54 -23.89
CA ILE A 115 28.60 0.07 -22.55
C ILE A 115 28.81 -0.99 -21.46
N ILE A 116 28.07 -2.10 -21.52
CA ILE A 116 28.18 -3.18 -20.53
C ILE A 116 29.55 -3.87 -20.59
N ALA A 117 30.06 -4.14 -21.78
CA ALA A 117 31.35 -4.77 -21.99
C ALA A 117 32.49 -3.94 -21.40
N LYS A 118 32.45 -2.63 -21.61
CA LYS A 118 33.39 -1.66 -21.06
C LYS A 118 33.36 -1.62 -19.53
N GLU A 119 32.16 -1.60 -18.94
CA GLU A 119 32.00 -1.62 -17.48
C GLU A 119 32.54 -2.92 -16.86
N LEU A 120 32.25 -4.05 -17.50
CA LEU A 120 32.76 -5.36 -17.06
C LEU A 120 34.25 -5.60 -17.38
N GLN A 121 34.86 -4.74 -18.19
CA GLN A 121 36.22 -4.91 -18.74
C GLN A 121 36.39 -6.24 -19.49
N VAL A 122 35.39 -6.59 -20.31
CA VAL A 122 35.38 -7.79 -21.18
C VAL A 122 35.01 -7.43 -22.62
N ASP A 123 35.11 -8.39 -23.53
CA ASP A 123 34.67 -8.22 -24.92
C ASP A 123 33.14 -8.22 -25.06
N GLU A 124 32.60 -7.49 -26.06
CA GLU A 124 31.15 -7.42 -26.33
C GLU A 124 30.49 -8.77 -26.62
N GLY A 125 31.24 -9.72 -27.19
CA GLY A 125 30.79 -11.08 -27.46
C GLY A 125 30.70 -11.96 -26.21
N HIS A 126 31.16 -11.49 -25.05
CA HIS A 126 31.20 -12.28 -23.83
C HIS A 126 29.77 -12.69 -23.37
N PRO A 127 29.53 -13.95 -22.96
CA PRO A 127 28.18 -14.42 -22.60
C PRO A 127 27.49 -13.60 -21.49
N ASN A 128 28.25 -13.07 -20.53
CA ASN A 128 27.71 -12.23 -19.47
C ASN A 128 27.23 -10.87 -19.99
N VAL A 129 27.86 -10.31 -21.03
CA VAL A 129 27.41 -9.04 -21.64
C VAL A 129 26.04 -9.23 -22.24
N HIS A 130 25.81 -10.31 -22.99
CA HIS A 130 24.50 -10.58 -23.57
C HIS A 130 23.42 -10.83 -22.49
N ARG A 131 23.75 -11.58 -21.43
CA ARG A 131 22.82 -11.81 -20.31
C ARG A 131 22.43 -10.52 -19.60
N LEU A 132 23.41 -9.66 -19.29
CA LEU A 132 23.16 -8.36 -18.67
C LEU A 132 22.41 -7.43 -19.61
N PHE A 133 22.72 -7.45 -20.91
CA PHE A 133 22.04 -6.64 -21.91
C PHE A 133 20.52 -6.86 -21.91
N LEU A 134 20.10 -8.12 -21.89
CA LEU A 134 18.69 -8.49 -21.78
C LEU A 134 18.11 -8.22 -20.39
N SER A 135 18.86 -8.51 -19.33
CA SER A 135 18.40 -8.32 -17.95
C SER A 135 18.15 -6.85 -17.63
N ILE A 136 19.10 -5.97 -17.96
CA ILE A 136 19.01 -4.52 -17.75
C ILE A 136 17.86 -3.94 -18.57
N TYR A 137 17.66 -4.41 -19.81
CA TYR A 137 16.50 -3.95 -20.59
C TYR A 137 15.19 -4.28 -19.86
N LYS A 138 15.01 -5.56 -19.50
CA LYS A 138 13.80 -6.05 -18.81
C LYS A 138 13.53 -5.36 -17.48
N SER A 139 14.57 -5.10 -16.68
CA SER A 139 14.42 -4.62 -15.31
C SER A 139 14.50 -3.10 -15.16
N PHE A 140 14.95 -2.38 -16.20
CA PHE A 140 15.23 -0.95 -16.12
C PHE A 140 14.80 -0.18 -17.38
N MET A 141 15.31 -0.53 -18.56
CA MET A 141 15.06 0.26 -19.78
C MET A 141 13.60 0.21 -20.24
N GLU A 142 12.97 -0.98 -20.20
CA GLU A 142 11.61 -1.17 -20.71
C GLU A 142 10.58 -0.28 -20.00
N ALA A 143 10.80 0.03 -18.72
CA ALA A 143 9.95 0.94 -17.98
C ALA A 143 10.07 2.40 -18.45
N ILE A 144 11.28 2.82 -18.83
CA ILE A 144 11.53 4.16 -19.37
C ILE A 144 10.86 4.28 -20.74
N ASP A 145 11.05 3.27 -21.59
CA ASP A 145 10.41 3.18 -22.90
C ASP A 145 8.88 3.21 -22.81
N ALA A 146 8.31 2.43 -21.89
CA ALA A 146 6.88 2.36 -21.71
C ALA A 146 6.26 3.65 -21.15
N VAL A 147 6.92 4.29 -20.15
CA VAL A 147 6.44 5.54 -19.56
C VAL A 147 6.44 6.66 -20.59
N ASP A 148 7.50 6.77 -21.37
CA ASP A 148 7.64 7.78 -22.40
C ASP A 148 6.63 7.61 -23.55
N ASN A 149 6.38 6.36 -23.95
CA ASN A 149 5.34 6.05 -24.96
C ASN A 149 3.90 6.01 -24.39
N GLY A 150 3.68 6.35 -23.12
CA GLY A 150 2.35 6.38 -22.50
C GLY A 150 1.67 5.01 -22.39
N ILE A 151 2.45 3.94 -22.24
CA ILE A 151 1.95 2.57 -22.14
C ILE A 151 1.59 2.27 -20.68
N ASN A 152 0.31 1.95 -20.44
CA ASN A 152 -0.16 1.53 -19.12
C ASN A 152 0.62 0.31 -18.61
N ARG A 153 0.96 0.33 -17.33
CA ARG A 153 1.68 -0.78 -16.69
C ARG A 153 0.81 -2.04 -16.58
N TYR A 154 -0.49 -1.88 -16.35
CA TYR A 154 -1.44 -2.98 -16.21
C TYR A 154 -2.57 -2.84 -17.23
N ASP A 155 -3.01 -3.98 -17.78
CA ASP A 155 -4.39 -4.13 -18.24
C ASP A 155 -5.16 -4.79 -17.09
N THR A 156 -6.47 -4.53 -16.96
CA THR A 156 -7.32 -4.87 -15.80
C THR A 156 -7.20 -6.31 -15.26
N ASP A 157 -6.69 -7.26 -16.06
CA ASP A 157 -6.59 -8.68 -15.70
C ASP A 157 -5.24 -9.35 -16.09
N LYS A 158 -4.17 -8.57 -16.31
CA LYS A 158 -2.87 -9.12 -16.78
C LYS A 158 -1.70 -8.75 -15.86
N PRO A 159 -0.65 -9.59 -15.80
CA PRO A 159 0.60 -9.20 -15.14
C PRO A 159 1.15 -7.92 -15.76
N PRO A 160 1.95 -7.14 -15.00
CA PRO A 160 2.42 -5.85 -15.45
C PRO A 160 3.20 -5.99 -16.76
N ARG A 161 2.86 -5.19 -17.77
CA ARG A 161 3.54 -5.16 -19.08
C ARG A 161 5.03 -4.86 -18.96
N TYR A 162 5.42 -4.11 -17.93
CA TYR A 162 6.81 -3.81 -17.59
C TYR A 162 7.00 -3.63 -16.08
N VAL A 163 8.25 -3.78 -15.62
CA VAL A 163 8.61 -3.65 -14.20
C VAL A 163 9.26 -2.29 -13.96
N ASN A 164 8.61 -1.43 -13.17
CA ASN A 164 9.24 -0.20 -12.67
C ASN A 164 9.94 -0.50 -11.33
N ASN A 165 11.27 -0.57 -11.37
CA ASN A 165 12.13 -0.81 -10.20
C ASN A 165 12.75 0.49 -9.63
N THR A 166 12.24 1.67 -10.01
CA THR A 166 12.77 2.98 -9.62
C THR A 166 11.72 3.86 -8.94
N HIS A 167 10.68 3.27 -8.35
CA HIS A 167 9.69 3.99 -7.54
C HIS A 167 10.34 4.62 -6.29
N LEU A 168 9.62 5.52 -5.62
CA LEU A 168 10.15 6.27 -4.47
C LEU A 168 10.78 5.35 -3.42
N SER A 169 10.13 4.26 -3.03
CA SER A 169 10.67 3.28 -2.08
C SER A 169 11.94 2.58 -2.58
N SER A 170 12.03 2.27 -3.88
CA SER A 170 13.27 1.73 -4.47
C SER A 170 14.39 2.77 -4.49
N ARG A 171 14.07 4.04 -4.72
CA ARG A 171 15.06 5.14 -4.71
C ARG A 171 15.53 5.47 -3.29
N VAL A 172 14.63 5.44 -2.31
CA VAL A 172 14.94 5.51 -0.88
C VAL A 172 15.81 4.32 -0.47
N GLY A 173 15.46 3.11 -0.90
CA GLY A 173 16.24 1.90 -0.63
C GLY A 173 17.67 1.95 -1.21
N ARG A 174 17.89 2.63 -2.33
CA ARG A 174 19.24 2.87 -2.90
C ARG A 174 20.06 3.90 -2.14
N LEU A 175 19.45 4.66 -1.23
CA LEU A 175 20.16 5.56 -0.34
C LEU A 175 20.66 4.86 0.93
N ASN A 176 20.21 3.61 1.20
CA ASN A 176 20.80 2.79 2.25
C ASN A 176 22.29 2.56 1.98
N LEU A 177 23.05 2.32 3.05
CA LEU A 177 24.45 1.93 2.92
C LEU A 177 24.54 0.60 2.16
N ASP A 178 25.47 0.54 1.21
CA ASP A 178 25.79 -0.70 0.52
C ASP A 178 26.46 -1.66 1.51
N TRP A 179 26.25 -2.97 1.38
CA TRP A 179 26.86 -4.00 2.23
C TRP A 179 28.39 -4.07 2.06
N ILE A 180 28.92 -3.46 0.99
CA ILE A 180 30.36 -3.28 0.76
C ILE A 180 30.89 -1.90 1.19
N GLU A 181 30.04 -1.01 1.71
CA GLU A 181 30.47 0.33 2.12
C GLU A 181 31.38 0.22 3.37
N PRO A 182 32.60 0.78 3.33
CA PRO A 182 33.57 0.61 4.41
C PRO A 182 33.21 1.36 5.70
N ASP A 183 32.37 2.39 5.60
CA ASP A 183 31.88 3.17 6.75
C ASP A 183 30.39 2.89 6.97
N GLN A 184 30.12 2.02 7.95
CA GLN A 184 28.78 1.61 8.40
C GLN A 184 28.40 2.32 9.72
N SER A 185 28.98 3.49 9.99
CA SER A 185 28.72 4.21 11.24
C SER A 185 27.27 4.71 11.33
N PRO A 186 26.70 4.82 12.54
CA PRO A 186 25.38 5.43 12.76
C PRO A 186 25.28 6.85 12.20
N GLU A 187 26.39 7.60 12.20
CA GLU A 187 26.47 8.94 11.61
C GLU A 187 26.27 8.90 10.09
N LYS A 188 26.90 7.95 9.39
CA LYS A 188 26.77 7.78 7.94
C LYS A 188 25.39 7.25 7.54
N GLU A 189 24.85 6.34 8.35
CA GLU A 189 23.49 5.82 8.20
C GLU A 189 22.45 6.93 8.39
N ASN A 190 22.62 7.80 9.38
CA ASN A 190 21.77 8.97 9.56
C ASN A 190 21.90 9.98 8.42
N GLU A 191 23.09 10.21 7.85
CA GLU A 191 23.25 11.07 6.67
C GLU A 191 22.51 10.49 5.45
N ALA A 192 22.58 9.18 5.24
CA ALA A 192 21.79 8.45 4.25
C ALA A 192 20.28 8.61 4.49
N PHE A 193 19.84 8.47 5.74
CA PHE A 193 18.43 8.63 6.12
C PHE A 193 17.92 10.06 5.91
N GLN A 194 18.71 11.09 6.23
CA GLN A 194 18.36 12.49 5.96
C GLN A 194 18.21 12.77 4.45
N ARG A 195 19.06 12.18 3.61
CA ARG A 195 18.91 12.24 2.14
C ARG A 195 17.64 11.51 1.66
N ALA A 196 17.27 10.41 2.31
CA ALA A 196 16.03 9.70 2.02
C ALA A 196 14.79 10.49 2.43
N MET A 197 14.82 11.17 3.58
CA MET A 197 13.76 12.07 4.05
C MET A 197 13.57 13.25 3.09
N ALA A 198 14.67 13.88 2.66
CA ALA A 198 14.62 14.97 1.69
C ALA A 198 14.05 14.52 0.33
N LEU A 199 14.36 13.29 -0.09
CA LEU A 199 13.80 12.70 -1.31
C LEU A 199 12.28 12.41 -1.20
N ALA A 200 11.78 12.16 0.01
CA ALA A 200 10.38 11.82 0.28
C ALA A 200 9.49 13.04 0.60
N GLY A 201 10.08 14.18 0.98
CA GLY A 201 9.35 15.33 1.53
C GLY A 201 9.03 16.44 0.51
N THR A 202 7.86 16.37 -0.14
CA THR A 202 7.25 17.53 -0.87
C THR A 202 5.76 17.75 -0.56
N ARG A 203 5.22 17.08 0.46
CA ARG A 203 3.79 17.04 0.77
C ARG A 203 3.19 18.37 1.24
N SER A 204 3.97 19.22 1.91
CA SER A 204 3.47 20.49 2.50
C SER A 204 2.92 21.47 1.46
N ILE A 205 3.62 21.65 0.34
CA ILE A 205 3.23 22.59 -0.72
C ILE A 205 1.88 22.18 -1.35
N VAL A 206 1.69 20.88 -1.61
CA VAL A 206 0.45 20.36 -2.22
C VAL A 206 -0.74 20.53 -1.27
N MET A 207 -0.52 20.28 0.02
CA MET A 207 -1.54 20.44 1.06
C MET A 207 -2.01 21.90 1.20
N GLU A 208 -1.09 22.86 1.21
CA GLU A 208 -1.42 24.29 1.25
C GLU A 208 -2.19 24.74 0.00
N CYS A 209 -1.74 24.32 -1.19
CA CYS A 209 -2.40 24.66 -2.45
C CYS A 209 -3.80 24.02 -2.55
N LEU A 210 -3.96 22.79 -2.06
CA LEU A 210 -5.24 22.08 -2.02
C LEU A 210 -6.22 22.76 -1.06
N ALA A 211 -5.76 23.24 0.10
CA ALA A 211 -6.59 23.98 1.04
C ALA A 211 -7.08 25.32 0.43
N ALA A 212 -6.24 25.99 -0.36
CA ALA A 212 -6.55 27.28 -0.98
C ALA A 212 -7.48 27.19 -2.21
N ARG A 213 -7.77 26.00 -2.74
CA ARG A 213 -8.44 25.80 -4.04
C ARG A 213 -9.80 26.51 -4.19
N GLN A 214 -10.59 26.60 -3.11
CA GLN A 214 -11.91 27.27 -3.15
C GLN A 214 -11.79 28.79 -3.35
N ASN A 215 -10.64 29.38 -3.00
CA ASN A 215 -10.37 30.79 -3.26
C ASN A 215 -10.01 31.06 -4.73
N ILE A 216 -9.58 30.04 -5.48
CA ILE A 216 -9.25 30.14 -6.91
C ILE A 216 -10.52 30.01 -7.74
N ASP A 217 -11.31 28.97 -7.45
CA ASP A 217 -12.58 28.73 -8.11
C ASP A 217 -13.58 28.10 -7.12
N PRO A 218 -14.81 28.63 -7.01
CA PRO A 218 -15.81 28.12 -6.08
C PRO A 218 -16.16 26.64 -6.27
N SER A 219 -15.90 26.04 -7.45
CA SER A 219 -16.12 24.60 -7.65
C SER A 219 -15.19 23.73 -6.81
N GLY A 220 -14.03 24.24 -6.41
CA GLY A 220 -12.98 23.46 -5.77
C GLY A 220 -12.29 22.43 -6.67
N GLU A 221 -12.62 22.39 -7.98
CA GLU A 221 -12.09 21.41 -8.94
C GLU A 221 -10.76 21.85 -9.59
N ILE A 222 -10.23 23.01 -9.19
CA ILE A 222 -9.05 23.65 -9.75
C ILE A 222 -8.05 23.95 -8.64
N MET A 223 -6.85 23.37 -8.73
CA MET A 223 -5.74 23.66 -7.82
C MET A 223 -4.66 24.48 -8.54
N VAL A 224 -4.07 25.46 -7.86
CA VAL A 224 -2.97 26.26 -8.38
C VAL A 224 -1.76 26.04 -7.49
N LEU A 225 -0.63 25.64 -8.07
CA LEU A 225 0.63 25.52 -7.33
C LEU A 225 1.30 26.89 -7.25
N THR A 226 1.57 27.34 -6.03
CA THR A 226 2.34 28.56 -5.75
C THR A 226 3.80 28.41 -6.15
N THR A 227 4.33 27.19 -6.12
CA THR A 227 5.65 26.80 -6.62
C THR A 227 5.54 25.40 -7.21
N PHE A 228 6.13 25.19 -8.38
CA PHE A 228 6.08 23.87 -9.01
C PHE A 228 6.76 22.81 -8.12
N CYS A 229 6.05 21.72 -7.89
CA CYS A 229 6.55 20.53 -7.20
C CYS A 229 5.90 19.27 -7.78
N PRO A 230 6.48 18.08 -7.57
CA PRO A 230 5.80 16.82 -7.85
C PRO A 230 4.51 16.70 -7.01
N TRP A 231 3.35 16.81 -7.65
CA TRP A 231 2.07 16.96 -6.94
C TRP A 231 1.14 15.76 -7.06
N LYS A 232 1.28 14.92 -8.10
CA LYS A 232 0.28 13.92 -8.48
C LYS A 232 -0.05 12.95 -7.33
N LEU A 233 0.94 12.21 -6.83
CA LEU A 233 0.73 11.21 -5.79
C LEU A 233 0.16 11.84 -4.51
N HIS A 234 0.75 12.95 -4.06
CA HIS A 234 0.29 13.68 -2.88
C HIS A 234 -1.13 14.20 -3.01
N LEU A 235 -1.56 14.64 -4.21
CA LEU A 235 -2.93 15.08 -4.44
C LEU A 235 -3.92 13.93 -4.22
N PHE A 236 -3.65 12.73 -4.75
CA PHE A 236 -4.53 11.57 -4.54
C PHE A 236 -4.61 11.16 -3.07
N GLU A 237 -3.47 11.07 -2.38
CA GLU A 237 -3.42 10.76 -0.94
C GLU A 237 -4.21 11.78 -0.12
N LEU A 238 -4.03 13.07 -0.40
CA LEU A 238 -4.71 14.16 0.31
C LEU A 238 -6.21 14.23 0.00
N GLU A 239 -6.62 13.95 -1.24
CA GLU A 239 -8.04 13.90 -1.59
C GLU A 239 -8.79 12.79 -0.86
N GLU A 240 -8.16 11.62 -0.72
CA GLU A 240 -8.69 10.50 0.05
C GLU A 240 -8.72 10.83 1.56
N GLU A 241 -7.60 11.30 2.11
CA GLU A 241 -7.46 11.62 3.54
C GLU A 241 -8.43 12.73 3.99
N LEU A 242 -8.50 13.81 3.20
CA LEU A 242 -9.34 14.98 3.52
C LEU A 242 -10.76 14.85 2.98
N LYS A 243 -11.10 13.72 2.34
CA LYS A 243 -12.41 13.43 1.74
C LYS A 243 -12.90 14.56 0.83
N ILE A 244 -12.04 14.97 -0.09
CA ILE A 244 -12.29 16.08 -1.00
C ILE A 244 -13.35 15.68 -2.04
N ASP A 245 -14.49 16.38 -2.00
CA ASP A 245 -15.58 16.23 -2.97
C ASP A 245 -16.12 17.63 -3.35
N PRO A 246 -16.19 17.99 -4.64
CA PRO A 246 -15.73 17.23 -5.80
C PRO A 246 -14.19 17.17 -5.91
N PRO A 247 -13.63 16.11 -6.53
CA PRO A 247 -12.19 15.95 -6.69
C PRO A 247 -11.61 16.98 -7.68
N VAL A 248 -10.34 17.32 -7.51
CA VAL A 248 -9.60 18.25 -8.38
C VAL A 248 -9.47 17.65 -9.78
N LYS A 249 -9.84 18.42 -10.80
CA LYS A 249 -9.76 18.01 -12.21
C LYS A 249 -8.59 18.62 -12.94
N TYR A 250 -8.14 19.80 -12.51
CA TYR A 250 -7.03 20.52 -13.13
C TYR A 250 -6.07 21.10 -12.10
N VAL A 251 -4.78 21.04 -12.44
CA VAL A 251 -3.70 21.70 -11.71
C VAL A 251 -3.02 22.72 -12.62
N LEU A 252 -2.88 23.95 -12.13
CA LEU A 252 -2.18 25.03 -12.82
C LEU A 252 -0.86 25.33 -12.12
N TYR A 253 0.16 25.63 -12.91
CA TYR A 253 1.47 26.06 -12.40
C TYR A 253 2.21 26.86 -13.47
N GLN A 254 3.09 27.76 -13.02
CA GLN A 254 3.96 28.49 -13.92
C GLN A 254 5.19 27.63 -14.28
N ASP A 255 5.55 27.62 -15.55
CA ASP A 255 6.77 27.01 -16.05
C ASP A 255 7.95 27.97 -15.79
N ASP A 256 8.90 27.55 -14.96
CA ASP A 256 9.98 28.42 -14.51
C ASP A 256 10.89 28.96 -15.63
N ARG A 257 10.96 28.25 -16.76
CA ARG A 257 11.83 28.60 -17.90
C ARG A 257 11.13 29.55 -18.87
N SER A 258 9.95 29.16 -19.34
CA SER A 258 9.18 29.95 -20.33
C SER A 258 8.36 31.05 -19.68
N LYS A 259 8.15 31.01 -18.36
CA LYS A 259 7.21 31.85 -17.61
C LYS A 259 5.75 31.73 -18.04
N HIS A 260 5.46 30.85 -19.00
CA HIS A 260 4.12 30.49 -19.42
C HIS A 260 3.45 29.62 -18.36
N TRP A 261 2.13 29.62 -18.35
CA TRP A 261 1.31 28.82 -17.45
C TRP A 261 0.90 27.50 -18.09
N ARG A 262 1.01 26.44 -17.31
CA ARG A 262 0.57 25.09 -17.67
C ARG A 262 -0.80 24.81 -17.08
N VAL A 263 -1.58 24.06 -17.85
CA VAL A 263 -2.84 23.47 -17.43
C VAL A 263 -2.68 21.96 -17.56
N GLN A 264 -2.77 21.24 -16.44
CA GLN A 264 -2.63 19.79 -16.44
C GLN A 264 -3.88 19.12 -15.86
N ALA A 265 -4.46 18.19 -16.63
CA ALA A 265 -5.59 17.40 -16.19
C ALA A 265 -5.11 16.31 -15.19
N VAL A 266 -5.88 16.12 -14.13
CA VAL A 266 -5.61 15.08 -13.12
C VAL A 266 -6.10 13.74 -13.64
N ALA A 267 -5.33 12.66 -13.43
CA ALA A 267 -5.69 11.31 -13.83
C ALA A 267 -6.81 10.71 -12.96
N VAL A 268 -7.53 9.70 -13.46
CA VAL A 268 -8.55 8.98 -12.68
C VAL A 268 -7.94 8.21 -11.50
N SER A 269 -6.69 7.77 -11.63
CA SER A 269 -5.89 7.14 -10.57
C SER A 269 -4.40 7.47 -10.76
N PRO A 270 -3.54 7.30 -9.73
CA PRO A 270 -2.11 7.63 -9.81
C PRO A 270 -1.37 6.93 -10.96
N ASP A 271 -1.79 5.72 -11.31
CA ASP A 271 -1.15 4.86 -12.31
C ASP A 271 -1.84 4.89 -13.69
N SER A 272 -2.87 5.72 -13.87
CA SER A 272 -3.63 5.80 -15.12
C SER A 272 -3.20 6.97 -15.99
N PHE A 273 -3.14 6.75 -17.32
CA PHE A 273 -3.02 7.84 -18.30
C PHE A 273 -4.38 8.49 -18.65
N GLU A 274 -5.49 7.93 -18.16
CA GLU A 274 -6.82 8.50 -18.37
C GLU A 274 -7.05 9.70 -17.43
N SER A 275 -7.43 10.85 -18.00
CA SER A 275 -7.72 12.07 -17.24
C SER A 275 -9.15 12.07 -16.70
N ARG A 276 -9.36 12.48 -15.43
CA ARG A 276 -10.69 12.75 -14.84
C ARG A 276 -11.51 13.65 -15.74
N LYS A 277 -10.85 14.65 -16.34
CA LYS A 277 -11.42 15.49 -17.37
C LYS A 277 -10.31 15.99 -18.32
N PRO A 278 -10.16 15.40 -19.50
CA PRO A 278 -9.20 15.90 -20.49
C PRO A 278 -9.68 17.24 -21.06
N LEU A 279 -8.73 18.05 -21.55
CA LEU A 279 -9.04 19.28 -22.28
C LEU A 279 -9.91 18.97 -23.52
N PRO A 280 -10.78 19.92 -23.94
CA PRO A 280 -11.73 19.72 -25.04
C PRO A 280 -11.10 19.15 -26.29
N SER A 281 -11.74 18.16 -26.92
CA SER A 281 -11.24 17.49 -28.13
C SER A 281 -10.95 18.46 -29.27
N GLN A 282 -11.78 19.51 -29.40
CA GLN A 282 -11.61 20.58 -30.37
C GLN A 282 -10.32 21.41 -30.21
N TRP A 283 -9.66 21.35 -29.04
CA TRP A 283 -8.39 22.05 -28.79
C TRP A 283 -7.17 21.15 -29.02
N ARG A 284 -7.36 19.83 -28.97
CA ARG A 284 -6.26 18.86 -28.93
C ARG A 284 -5.44 18.89 -30.21
N GLY A 285 -4.11 18.94 -30.07
CA GLY A 285 -3.19 19.03 -31.19
C GLY A 285 -3.01 20.42 -31.78
N LEU A 286 -3.80 21.42 -31.35
CA LEU A 286 -3.68 22.81 -31.81
C LEU A 286 -2.65 23.58 -30.99
N ARG A 287 -2.08 24.63 -31.60
CA ARG A 287 -1.05 25.49 -31.00
C ARG A 287 -1.30 26.96 -31.35
N ASP A 288 -0.72 27.85 -30.53
CA ASP A 288 -0.59 29.29 -30.80
C ASP A 288 -1.90 29.95 -31.26
N ASP A 289 -1.85 30.81 -32.28
CA ASP A 289 -2.98 31.61 -32.78
C ASP A 289 -4.19 30.76 -33.20
N GLU A 290 -3.95 29.58 -33.75
CA GLU A 290 -5.02 28.66 -34.15
C GLU A 290 -5.78 28.17 -32.93
N LEU A 291 -5.07 27.73 -31.89
CA LEU A 291 -5.67 27.33 -30.63
C LEU A 291 -6.39 28.51 -29.97
N SER A 292 -5.79 29.70 -29.96
CA SER A 292 -6.42 30.89 -29.39
C SER A 292 -7.73 31.25 -30.06
N ARG A 293 -7.78 31.15 -31.38
CA ARG A 293 -9.00 31.37 -32.17
C ARG A 293 -10.08 30.34 -31.86
N VAL A 294 -9.72 29.05 -31.79
CA VAL A 294 -10.67 27.95 -31.54
C VAL A 294 -11.17 27.95 -30.09
N ALA A 295 -10.29 28.25 -29.13
CA ALA A 295 -10.64 28.32 -27.72
C ALA A 295 -11.40 29.60 -27.35
N GLY A 296 -11.29 30.66 -28.17
CA GLY A 296 -11.77 31.99 -27.82
C GLY A 296 -10.99 32.61 -26.65
N ILE A 297 -9.76 32.17 -26.43
CA ILE A 297 -8.89 32.58 -25.32
C ILE A 297 -7.56 33.05 -25.91
N PRO A 298 -7.14 34.30 -25.65
CA PRO A 298 -5.90 34.84 -26.22
C PRO A 298 -4.65 34.14 -25.65
N SER A 299 -3.55 34.21 -26.41
CA SER A 299 -2.21 33.78 -25.99
C SER A 299 -2.10 32.30 -25.55
N CYS A 300 -2.91 31.43 -26.13
CA CYS A 300 -2.77 29.98 -25.94
C CYS A 300 -1.47 29.50 -26.59
N VAL A 301 -0.81 28.53 -25.96
CA VAL A 301 0.49 27.99 -26.43
C VAL A 301 0.28 26.65 -27.14
N PHE A 302 -0.37 25.69 -26.47
CA PHE A 302 -0.67 24.38 -27.06
C PHE A 302 -1.68 23.60 -26.22
N VAL A 303 -2.26 22.54 -26.81
CA VAL A 303 -2.90 21.43 -26.10
C VAL A 303 -2.42 20.11 -26.70
N HIS A 304 -2.00 19.18 -25.85
CA HIS A 304 -1.55 17.85 -26.29
C HIS A 304 -2.68 17.05 -26.94
N MET A 305 -2.35 16.13 -27.86
CA MET A 305 -3.34 15.34 -28.63
C MET A 305 -4.29 14.51 -27.75
N SER A 306 -3.82 14.00 -26.60
CA SER A 306 -4.68 13.30 -25.63
C SER A 306 -5.44 14.24 -24.69
N GLY A 307 -5.13 15.54 -24.68
CA GLY A 307 -5.82 16.54 -23.86
C GLY A 307 -5.40 16.57 -22.38
N PHE A 308 -4.38 15.80 -21.98
CA PHE A 308 -3.92 15.76 -20.58
C PHE A 308 -3.18 17.03 -20.12
N ILE A 309 -2.64 17.81 -21.06
CA ILE A 309 -1.89 19.03 -20.77
C ILE A 309 -2.09 20.07 -21.87
N GLY A 310 -2.05 21.33 -21.47
CA GLY A 310 -1.97 22.49 -22.35
C GLY A 310 -1.27 23.66 -21.67
N GLY A 311 -1.30 24.82 -22.31
CA GLY A 311 -0.73 26.03 -21.70
C GLY A 311 -1.15 27.33 -22.35
N ASN A 312 -0.94 28.41 -21.61
CA ASN A 312 -1.19 29.79 -22.00
C ASN A 312 0.00 30.66 -21.55
N GLN A 313 0.21 31.82 -22.18
CA GLN A 313 1.26 32.74 -21.76
C GLN A 313 0.98 33.37 -20.38
N SER A 314 -0.29 33.53 -19.99
CA SER A 314 -0.67 34.15 -18.71
C SER A 314 -1.47 33.21 -17.78
N TYR A 315 -1.48 33.56 -16.49
CA TYR A 315 -2.27 32.88 -15.46
C TYR A 315 -3.77 32.97 -15.78
N GLU A 316 -4.24 34.16 -16.14
CA GLU A 316 -5.65 34.44 -16.43
C GLU A 316 -6.11 33.63 -17.65
N GLY A 317 -5.26 33.51 -18.67
CA GLY A 317 -5.53 32.69 -19.85
C GLY A 317 -5.58 31.20 -19.52
N ALA A 318 -4.65 30.70 -18.69
CA ALA A 318 -4.67 29.30 -18.24
C ALA A 318 -5.92 29.00 -17.38
N LEU A 319 -6.31 29.92 -16.50
CA LEU A 319 -7.52 29.81 -15.68
C LEU A 319 -8.79 29.86 -16.56
N ALA A 320 -8.82 30.71 -17.59
CA ALA A 320 -9.91 30.75 -18.55
C ALA A 320 -10.04 29.43 -19.32
N MET A 321 -8.92 28.79 -19.70
CA MET A 321 -8.93 27.50 -20.40
C MET A 321 -9.58 26.41 -19.55
N VAL A 322 -9.20 26.26 -18.28
CA VAL A 322 -9.81 25.24 -17.40
C VAL A 322 -11.27 25.54 -17.08
N LYS A 323 -11.66 26.80 -16.90
CA LYS A 323 -13.05 27.20 -16.65
C LYS A 323 -13.95 26.89 -17.84
N ALA A 324 -13.49 27.21 -19.06
CA ALA A 324 -14.21 26.88 -20.29
C ALA A 324 -14.31 25.35 -20.47
N ALA A 325 -13.23 24.61 -20.21
CA ALA A 325 -13.24 23.15 -20.25
C ALA A 325 -14.21 22.53 -19.23
N LEU A 326 -14.31 23.11 -18.02
CA LEU A 326 -15.27 22.68 -17.01
C LEU A 326 -16.72 22.88 -17.47
N LYS A 327 -17.03 24.06 -18.03
CA LYS A 327 -18.38 24.45 -18.48
C LYS A 327 -18.91 23.64 -19.67
N LEU A 328 -18.05 23.33 -20.65
CA LEU A 328 -18.45 22.59 -21.86
C LEU A 328 -19.12 21.23 -21.57
N LEU A 329 -18.79 20.58 -20.45
CA LEU A 329 -19.40 19.31 -20.03
C LEU A 329 -20.78 19.48 -19.39
N ALA A 330 -21.01 20.58 -18.66
CA ALA A 330 -22.31 20.86 -18.03
C ALA A 330 -23.39 21.08 -19.09
N GLU A 331 -23.02 21.74 -20.19
CA GLU A 331 -23.92 21.98 -21.33
C GLU A 331 -24.17 20.70 -22.16
N THR A 332 -23.17 19.80 -22.29
CA THR A 332 -23.39 18.49 -22.96
C THR A 332 -24.26 17.56 -22.12
N MET A 333 -24.07 17.50 -20.79
CA MET A 333 -24.93 16.69 -19.91
C MET A 333 -26.36 17.22 -19.84
N ALA A 334 -26.55 18.55 -19.86
CA ALA A 334 -27.88 19.16 -19.93
C ALA A 334 -28.58 18.87 -21.28
N ALA A 335 -27.84 18.90 -22.40
CA ALA A 335 -28.38 18.57 -23.73
C ALA A 335 -28.78 17.09 -23.87
N LEU A 336 -27.98 16.16 -23.32
CA LEU A 336 -28.26 14.73 -23.27
C LEU A 336 -29.47 14.39 -22.37
N SER A 337 -29.69 15.14 -21.29
CA SER A 337 -30.87 14.98 -20.43
C SER A 337 -32.17 15.48 -21.07
N LEU A 338 -32.11 16.39 -22.04
CA LEU A 338 -33.29 16.84 -22.81
C LEU A 338 -33.66 15.88 -23.95
N THR A 339 -32.69 15.11 -24.47
CA THR A 339 -32.93 14.19 -25.61
C THR A 339 -33.55 12.85 -25.19
N THR A 340 -33.42 12.46 -23.92
CA THR A 340 -34.04 11.24 -23.36
C THR A 340 -35.53 11.40 -23.01
N LEU A 341 -36.09 12.61 -23.06
CA LEU A 341 -37.50 12.90 -22.75
C LEU A 341 -38.45 12.82 -23.97
N THR A 342 -37.96 12.61 -25.20
CA THR A 342 -38.78 12.66 -26.43
C THR A 342 -39.12 11.31 -27.06
N THR A 343 -38.65 10.19 -26.49
CA THR A 343 -38.97 8.85 -27.02
C THR A 343 -39.40 7.90 -25.91
N THR A 344 -40.69 7.93 -25.55
CA THR A 344 -41.55 6.75 -25.35
C THR A 344 -42.94 7.20 -24.89
N THR A 345 -43.85 7.37 -25.84
CA THR A 345 -45.30 7.41 -25.63
C THR A 345 -45.95 6.36 -26.52
N SER A 346 -46.16 5.14 -26.00
CA SER A 346 -47.30 4.27 -26.37
C SER A 346 -47.39 3.04 -25.48
N SER A 347 -48.12 3.13 -24.37
CA SER A 347 -49.29 2.28 -24.05
C SER A 347 -49.65 2.37 -22.57
N LEU A 348 -50.87 2.85 -22.32
CA LEU A 348 -51.67 2.74 -21.08
C LEU A 348 -51.64 1.29 -20.51
N SER A 349 -51.88 0.97 -19.24
CA SER A 349 -52.51 1.66 -18.09
C SER A 349 -52.28 0.79 -16.83
N THR A 350 -52.11 1.39 -15.65
CA THR A 350 -53.06 1.27 -14.51
C THR A 350 -52.51 1.92 -13.22
N LEU A 351 -53.25 2.95 -12.79
CA LEU A 351 -53.68 3.27 -11.42
C LEU A 351 -52.68 3.65 -10.30
N LYS A 352 -52.85 4.92 -9.91
CA LYS A 352 -52.94 5.47 -8.53
C LYS A 352 -51.66 5.94 -7.82
N ASN A 353 -51.45 7.26 -7.93
CA ASN A 353 -51.12 8.14 -6.80
C ASN A 353 -52.44 8.51 -6.05
N PRO A 354 -52.46 9.01 -4.79
CA PRO A 354 -51.79 10.28 -4.45
C PRO A 354 -51.32 10.53 -2.98
N PHE A 355 -50.61 11.67 -2.83
CA PHE A 355 -50.24 12.46 -1.62
C PHE A 355 -49.06 11.93 -0.77
N ALA A 356 -47.90 12.59 -0.65
CA ALA A 356 -47.56 13.97 -0.21
C ALA A 356 -48.04 14.22 1.24
N PHE A 357 -47.28 14.68 2.23
CA PHE A 357 -46.22 15.69 2.33
C PHE A 357 -45.48 15.53 3.69
N ALA A 358 -44.41 16.32 3.85
CA ALA A 358 -43.94 16.95 5.10
C ALA A 358 -42.67 16.37 5.76
N PHE A 359 -41.56 17.06 5.45
CA PHE A 359 -40.47 17.30 6.37
C PHE A 359 -41.01 17.95 7.65
N ASN A 360 -40.59 17.45 8.81
CA ASN A 360 -40.53 18.26 10.01
C ASN A 360 -39.29 17.89 10.83
N ASN A 361 -38.60 18.93 11.26
CA ASN A 361 -37.33 18.90 11.94
C ASN A 361 -37.55 18.89 13.47
N THR A 362 -36.57 18.35 14.21
CA THR A 362 -36.33 18.47 15.66
C THR A 362 -37.26 17.73 16.64
N LYS A 363 -36.70 16.80 17.44
CA LYS A 363 -36.39 16.99 18.89
C LYS A 363 -36.14 15.67 19.66
N PHE A 364 -35.06 15.72 20.46
CA PHE A 364 -34.80 15.06 21.74
C PHE A 364 -34.48 13.56 21.82
N LEU A 365 -33.20 13.30 22.13
CA LEU A 365 -32.73 12.11 22.83
C LEU A 365 -33.41 12.00 24.21
N LYS A 366 -33.93 10.82 24.52
CA LYS A 366 -34.16 10.37 25.90
C LYS A 366 -32.92 9.62 26.38
N THR A 367 -32.34 10.10 27.46
CA THR A 367 -31.34 9.42 28.28
C THR A 367 -31.96 8.15 28.90
N GLN A 368 -31.26 7.03 28.81
CA GLN A 368 -31.46 5.88 29.69
C GLN A 368 -30.16 5.60 30.45
N THR A 369 -30.28 5.68 31.77
CA THR A 369 -29.28 5.40 32.79
C THR A 369 -29.00 3.91 32.89
N PHE A 370 -27.72 3.52 32.85
CA PHE A 370 -27.29 2.17 33.24
C PHE A 370 -26.64 2.21 34.63
N LYS A 371 -27.06 1.24 35.46
CA LYS A 371 -26.63 1.04 36.85
C LYS A 371 -25.16 0.60 36.90
N THR A 372 -24.41 1.24 37.80
CA THR A 372 -23.05 0.89 38.22
C THR A 372 -23.01 -0.51 38.86
N LEU A 373 -22.07 -1.34 38.41
CA LEU A 373 -21.69 -2.60 39.07
C LEU A 373 -20.62 -2.29 40.13
N THR A 374 -20.86 -2.78 41.34
CA THR A 374 -19.97 -2.72 42.51
C THR A 374 -18.74 -3.64 42.33
N PRO A 375 -17.54 -3.26 42.80
CA PRO A 375 -16.38 -4.13 42.75
C PRO A 375 -16.41 -5.19 43.86
N LEU A 376 -16.05 -6.44 43.50
CA LEU A 376 -15.85 -7.54 44.44
C LEU A 376 -14.61 -7.26 45.31
N LYS A 377 -14.80 -7.34 46.63
CA LYS A 377 -13.75 -7.32 47.64
C LYS A 377 -12.97 -8.63 47.63
N SER A 378 -11.64 -8.53 47.61
CA SER A 378 -10.70 -9.59 47.97
C SER A 378 -10.82 -9.91 49.46
N SER A 379 -11.14 -11.14 49.82
CA SER A 379 -11.07 -11.62 51.21
C SER A 379 -9.67 -12.15 51.50
N SER A 380 -8.98 -11.50 52.42
CA SER A 380 -7.82 -12.02 53.14
C SER A 380 -8.24 -13.10 54.14
N SER A 381 -7.47 -14.17 54.24
CA SER A 381 -7.43 -15.01 55.44
C SER A 381 -5.98 -15.29 55.83
N THR A 382 -5.64 -14.76 56.99
CA THR A 382 -4.44 -15.04 57.77
C THR A 382 -4.64 -16.33 58.56
N HIS A 383 -3.65 -17.22 58.60
CA HIS A 383 -3.27 -17.89 59.86
C HIS A 383 -1.80 -18.31 59.81
N SER A 384 -1.06 -17.79 60.77
CA SER A 384 0.29 -18.13 61.17
C SER A 384 0.29 -19.38 62.05
N ASP A 385 1.27 -20.27 61.87
CA ASP A 385 2.02 -20.80 63.02
C ASP A 385 3.41 -21.31 62.61
N ARG A 386 4.38 -21.14 63.52
CA ARG A 386 5.83 -21.19 63.25
C ARG A 386 6.50 -22.36 64.00
N SER A 387 7.52 -22.98 63.35
CA SER A 387 8.80 -23.53 63.91
C SER A 387 8.94 -25.06 64.09
N PRO A 388 10.17 -25.64 64.08
CA PRO A 388 11.42 -25.22 63.40
C PRO A 388 12.19 -26.36 62.67
N ILE A 389 13.07 -25.92 61.75
CA ILE A 389 14.40 -26.44 61.33
C ILE A 389 14.65 -27.96 61.42
N ASP A 390 14.92 -28.58 60.26
CA ASP A 390 16.01 -29.55 60.14
C ASP A 390 16.79 -29.35 58.84
N SER A 391 18.11 -29.40 58.98
CA SER A 391 19.12 -29.11 57.98
C SER A 391 19.76 -30.42 57.54
N THR A 392 19.73 -30.72 56.24
CA THR A 392 20.70 -31.47 55.43
C THR A 392 19.99 -32.26 54.32
N ASN A 393 20.16 -31.81 53.07
CA ASN A 393 20.52 -32.70 51.96
C ASN A 393 20.70 -31.89 50.67
N THR A 394 21.93 -31.90 50.20
CA THR A 394 22.35 -31.53 48.86
C THR A 394 21.62 -32.39 47.84
N ASN A 395 20.60 -31.84 47.17
CA ASN A 395 20.03 -32.42 45.97
C ASN A 395 20.49 -31.63 44.75
N THR A 396 21.28 -32.32 43.92
CA THR A 396 21.48 -32.09 42.50
C THR A 396 20.21 -31.55 41.84
N LEU A 397 20.31 -30.34 41.28
CA LEU A 397 19.30 -29.74 40.42
C LEU A 397 19.28 -30.49 39.07
N THR A 398 18.54 -31.59 39.02
CA THR A 398 17.92 -32.01 37.76
C THR A 398 16.85 -30.99 37.41
N PRO A 399 16.87 -30.37 36.22
CA PRO A 399 15.79 -29.48 35.81
C PRO A 399 14.52 -30.32 35.70
N THR A 400 13.56 -30.04 36.57
CA THR A 400 12.19 -30.49 36.45
C THR A 400 11.68 -30.09 35.07
N SER A 401 11.38 -31.10 34.25
CA SER A 401 10.63 -31.03 33.00
C SER A 401 9.43 -30.08 33.16
N THR A 402 9.58 -28.84 32.69
CA THR A 402 8.45 -27.97 32.37
C THR A 402 7.66 -28.67 31.28
N ALA A 403 6.42 -29.05 31.56
CA ALA A 403 5.54 -29.66 30.58
C ALA A 403 5.53 -28.82 29.29
N ASN A 404 5.76 -29.47 28.13
CA ASN A 404 5.69 -28.80 26.83
C ASN A 404 4.38 -28.00 26.74
N PRO A 405 4.41 -26.70 26.41
CA PRO A 405 3.18 -25.95 26.18
C PRO A 405 2.40 -26.64 25.06
N LYS A 406 1.13 -26.99 25.34
CA LYS A 406 0.27 -27.70 24.39
C LYS A 406 0.00 -26.79 23.18
N SER A 407 0.25 -27.29 21.96
CA SER A 407 -0.07 -26.56 20.73
C SER A 407 -1.56 -26.22 20.63
N LEU A 408 -1.90 -25.15 19.90
CA LEU A 408 -3.30 -24.76 19.65
C LEU A 408 -4.11 -25.93 19.09
N LYS A 409 -3.55 -26.69 18.12
CA LYS A 409 -4.18 -27.90 17.60
C LYS A 409 -4.45 -28.94 18.66
N SER A 410 -3.49 -29.20 19.55
CA SER A 410 -3.70 -30.16 20.63
C SER A 410 -4.80 -29.73 21.59
N ARG A 411 -4.89 -28.44 21.93
CA ARG A 411 -5.94 -27.90 22.80
C ARG A 411 -7.32 -28.01 22.15
N LEU A 412 -7.42 -27.69 20.86
CA LEU A 412 -8.64 -27.86 20.08
C LEU A 412 -9.09 -29.34 19.99
N ARG A 413 -8.15 -30.28 19.79
CA ARG A 413 -8.43 -31.73 19.82
C ARG A 413 -8.97 -32.20 21.17
N ASN A 414 -8.55 -31.56 22.26
CA ASN A 414 -9.04 -31.85 23.61
C ASN A 414 -10.41 -31.21 23.90
N GLY A 415 -11.03 -30.52 22.92
CA GLY A 415 -12.34 -29.90 23.08
C GLY A 415 -12.31 -28.55 23.80
N GLU A 416 -11.14 -27.94 23.97
CA GLU A 416 -11.04 -26.60 24.55
C GLU A 416 -11.65 -25.54 23.62
N THR A 417 -12.30 -24.54 24.21
CA THR A 417 -12.66 -23.29 23.52
C THR A 417 -11.62 -22.25 23.88
N LEU A 418 -10.94 -21.70 22.87
CA LEU A 418 -9.84 -20.77 22.99
C LEU A 418 -10.32 -19.35 22.75
N TYR A 419 -9.90 -18.42 23.62
CA TYR A 419 -10.24 -17.00 23.53
C TYR A 419 -9.02 -16.14 23.20
N GLY A 420 -9.13 -15.30 22.17
CA GLY A 420 -8.01 -14.54 21.64
C GLY A 420 -8.28 -13.04 21.44
N LEU A 421 -7.20 -12.36 21.07
CA LEU A 421 -7.14 -10.92 20.80
C LEU A 421 -6.62 -10.69 19.37
N PHE A 422 -7.17 -9.71 18.66
CA PHE A 422 -6.53 -9.13 17.48
C PHE A 422 -5.61 -7.98 17.88
N LEU A 423 -4.35 -8.04 17.46
CA LEU A 423 -3.31 -7.04 17.68
C LEU A 423 -3.03 -6.30 16.36
N LEU A 424 -3.55 -5.09 16.22
CA LEU A 424 -3.38 -4.23 15.04
C LEU A 424 -2.34 -3.14 15.26
N SER A 425 -1.98 -2.84 16.50
CA SER A 425 -1.02 -1.74 16.79
C SER A 425 0.42 -2.06 16.41
N PHE A 426 0.77 -3.34 16.24
CA PHE A 426 2.16 -3.83 16.15
C PHE A 426 3.05 -3.38 17.32
N SER A 427 2.45 -3.04 18.47
CA SER A 427 3.19 -2.69 19.68
C SER A 427 3.63 -3.96 20.41
N PRO A 428 4.95 -4.22 20.57
CA PRO A 428 5.42 -5.34 21.38
C PRO A 428 4.98 -5.20 22.84
N THR A 429 4.82 -3.97 23.35
CA THR A 429 4.28 -3.72 24.69
C THR A 429 2.84 -4.19 24.82
N PHE A 430 1.97 -3.90 23.82
CA PHE A 430 0.59 -4.39 23.86
C PHE A 430 0.52 -5.91 23.68
N ALA A 431 1.43 -6.49 22.88
CA ALA A 431 1.55 -7.92 22.73
C ALA A 431 1.93 -8.62 24.06
N GLU A 432 2.91 -8.08 24.80
CA GLU A 432 3.31 -8.58 26.11
C GLU A 432 2.16 -8.46 27.13
N ILE A 433 1.50 -7.30 27.20
CA ILE A 433 0.33 -7.10 28.07
C ILE A 433 -0.76 -8.11 27.74
N ALA A 434 -1.07 -8.34 26.46
CA ALA A 434 -2.04 -9.35 26.05
C ALA A 434 -1.64 -10.75 26.52
N GLY A 435 -0.36 -11.12 26.37
CA GLY A 435 0.15 -12.39 26.84
C GLY A 435 0.03 -12.61 28.35
N LEU A 436 0.28 -11.56 29.14
CA LEU A 436 0.12 -11.57 30.59
C LEU A 436 -1.35 -11.52 31.05
N SER A 437 -2.27 -11.10 30.18
CA SER A 437 -3.70 -10.95 30.49
C SER A 437 -4.49 -12.28 30.42
N GLY A 438 -3.85 -13.36 29.96
CA GLY A 438 -4.48 -14.69 29.90
C GLY A 438 -5.24 -15.00 28.62
N TYR A 439 -4.97 -14.29 27.51
CA TYR A 439 -5.45 -14.70 26.19
C TYR A 439 -4.81 -16.05 25.78
N ASP A 440 -5.60 -16.95 25.20
CA ASP A 440 -5.14 -18.26 24.72
C ASP A 440 -4.31 -18.17 23.44
N PHE A 441 -4.53 -17.12 22.65
CA PHE A 441 -3.78 -16.78 21.46
C PHE A 441 -3.93 -15.30 21.12
N VAL A 442 -2.98 -14.77 20.34
CA VAL A 442 -3.04 -13.42 19.79
C VAL A 442 -2.87 -13.49 18.27
N VAL A 443 -3.79 -12.87 17.54
CA VAL A 443 -3.70 -12.69 16.08
C VAL A 443 -2.98 -11.37 15.82
N VAL A 444 -1.74 -11.43 15.35
CA VAL A 444 -1.02 -10.24 14.85
C VAL A 444 -1.46 -10.02 13.41
N ASP A 445 -2.06 -8.86 13.18
CA ASP A 445 -2.84 -8.59 11.98
C ASP A 445 -2.07 -7.77 10.94
N MET A 446 -1.50 -8.45 9.93
CA MET A 446 -0.82 -7.79 8.82
C MET A 446 -1.76 -7.42 7.65
N GLU A 447 -3.06 -7.67 7.76
CA GLU A 447 -4.02 -7.35 6.70
C GLU A 447 -4.65 -5.96 6.88
N HIS A 448 -5.10 -5.64 8.10
CA HIS A 448 -5.71 -4.34 8.41
C HIS A 448 -4.88 -3.49 9.37
N GLY A 449 -3.85 -4.06 10.01
CA GLY A 449 -2.87 -3.28 10.75
C GLY A 449 -1.81 -2.70 9.80
N PRO A 450 -1.11 -1.62 10.21
CA PRO A 450 -0.16 -0.90 9.34
C PRO A 450 1.20 -1.59 9.19
N GLY A 451 1.48 -2.63 9.98
CA GLY A 451 2.79 -3.29 10.04
C GLY A 451 2.94 -4.47 9.09
N GLY A 452 4.18 -4.89 8.88
CA GLY A 452 4.54 -6.05 8.05
C GLY A 452 5.35 -7.10 8.81
N ILE A 453 6.11 -7.91 8.06
CA ILE A 453 6.94 -9.00 8.58
C ILE A 453 7.95 -8.53 9.63
N SER A 454 8.56 -7.35 9.43
CA SER A 454 9.57 -6.80 10.35
C SER A 454 8.94 -6.39 11.69
N ASP A 455 7.77 -5.75 11.64
CA ASP A 455 7.05 -5.27 12.83
C ASP A 455 6.44 -6.43 13.62
N ALA A 456 5.96 -7.46 12.92
CA ALA A 456 5.42 -8.66 13.53
C ALA A 456 6.45 -9.39 14.40
N LEU A 457 7.74 -9.40 14.01
CA LEU A 457 8.81 -10.11 14.72
C LEU A 457 8.93 -9.68 16.19
N SER A 458 8.87 -8.37 16.46
CA SER A 458 8.94 -7.84 17.82
C SER A 458 7.74 -8.28 18.67
N CYS A 459 6.54 -8.32 18.08
CA CYS A 459 5.34 -8.82 18.75
C CYS A 459 5.44 -10.32 19.04
N LEU A 460 5.98 -11.10 18.09
CA LEU A 460 6.24 -12.53 18.26
C LEU A 460 7.25 -12.82 19.38
N HIS A 461 8.28 -11.97 19.55
CA HIS A 461 9.22 -12.08 20.67
C HIS A 461 8.53 -11.81 22.01
N ALA A 462 7.72 -10.76 22.10
CA ALA A 462 6.96 -10.44 23.31
C ALA A 462 6.00 -11.58 23.70
N LEU A 463 5.24 -12.11 22.75
CA LEU A 463 4.30 -13.22 22.98
C LEU A 463 5.03 -14.52 23.34
N ALA A 464 6.21 -14.77 22.76
CA ALA A 464 7.04 -15.91 23.14
C ALA A 464 7.53 -15.81 24.59
N ALA A 465 7.90 -14.61 25.05
CA ALA A 465 8.32 -14.38 26.44
C ALA A 465 7.21 -14.67 27.46
N THR A 466 5.94 -14.48 27.06
CA THR A 466 4.77 -14.80 27.90
C THR A 466 4.19 -16.20 27.65
N SER A 467 4.84 -17.02 26.80
CA SER A 467 4.34 -18.34 26.37
C SER A 467 2.93 -18.31 25.75
N THR A 468 2.60 -17.21 25.06
CA THR A 468 1.29 -17.02 24.41
C THR A 468 1.38 -17.35 22.92
N PRO A 469 0.58 -18.28 22.39
CA PRO A 469 0.56 -18.61 20.97
C PRO A 469 0.21 -17.40 20.08
N ALA A 470 1.07 -17.14 19.10
CA ALA A 470 0.88 -16.11 18.09
C ALA A 470 0.35 -16.71 16.78
N ILE A 471 -0.67 -16.07 16.19
CA ILE A 471 -1.19 -16.35 14.86
C ILE A 471 -0.90 -15.14 13.98
N LEU A 472 -0.38 -15.33 12.78
CA LEU A 472 -0.23 -14.23 11.81
C LEU A 472 -1.37 -14.26 10.81
N ARG A 473 -2.17 -13.18 10.73
CA ARG A 473 -3.07 -12.96 9.61
C ARG A 473 -2.29 -12.33 8.46
N LEU A 474 -2.28 -12.99 7.31
CA LEU A 474 -1.51 -12.56 6.14
C LEU A 474 -2.22 -11.42 5.41
N PRO A 475 -1.49 -10.51 4.71
CA PRO A 475 -2.12 -9.45 3.90
C PRO A 475 -2.93 -9.99 2.71
N GLU A 476 -2.53 -11.14 2.18
CA GLU A 476 -3.22 -11.85 1.11
C GLU A 476 -2.83 -13.35 1.13
N SER A 477 -3.60 -14.19 0.45
CA SER A 477 -3.31 -15.62 0.33
C SER A 477 -2.28 -15.91 -0.77
N SER A 478 -0.99 -15.70 -0.48
CA SER A 478 0.11 -15.98 -1.41
C SER A 478 1.29 -16.74 -0.80
N ALA A 479 1.98 -17.52 -1.63
CA ALA A 479 3.16 -18.30 -1.21
C ALA A 479 4.30 -17.41 -0.67
N THR A 480 4.40 -16.18 -1.18
CA THR A 480 5.42 -15.21 -0.76
C THR A 480 5.20 -14.78 0.69
N TRP A 481 3.99 -14.36 1.04
CA TRP A 481 3.67 -13.95 2.40
C TRP A 481 3.71 -15.13 3.37
N ALA A 482 3.12 -16.27 2.99
CA ALA A 482 3.14 -17.48 3.82
C ALA A 482 4.58 -17.91 4.14
N LYS A 483 5.47 -17.98 3.16
CA LYS A 483 6.88 -18.36 3.38
C LYS A 483 7.57 -17.44 4.39
N LYS A 484 7.49 -16.11 4.18
CA LYS A 484 8.11 -15.14 5.09
C LYS A 484 7.52 -15.19 6.50
N ALA A 485 6.20 -15.32 6.60
CA ALA A 485 5.49 -15.40 7.87
C ALA A 485 5.86 -16.68 8.63
N LEU A 486 5.93 -17.83 7.95
CA LEU A 486 6.31 -19.10 8.57
C LEU A 486 7.73 -19.09 9.12
N ASP A 487 8.67 -18.44 8.43
CA ASP A 487 10.07 -18.37 8.87
C ASP A 487 10.25 -17.57 10.16
N LEU A 488 9.30 -16.68 10.51
CA LEU A 488 9.24 -16.00 11.80
C LEU A 488 8.86 -16.94 12.96
N GLY A 489 8.31 -18.13 12.69
CA GLY A 489 7.89 -19.10 13.71
C GLY A 489 6.60 -18.75 14.48
N PRO A 490 5.49 -18.41 13.81
CA PRO A 490 4.18 -18.33 14.47
C PRO A 490 3.63 -19.72 14.77
N HIS A 491 2.65 -19.78 15.68
CA HIS A 491 1.92 -21.01 16.02
C HIS A 491 0.76 -21.28 15.05
N GLY A 492 0.37 -20.28 14.26
CA GLY A 492 -0.60 -20.43 13.20
C GLY A 492 -0.55 -19.33 12.15
N LEU A 493 -1.13 -19.62 10.98
CA LEU A 493 -1.38 -18.66 9.92
C LEU A 493 -2.89 -18.56 9.66
N MET A 494 -3.34 -17.34 9.38
CA MET A 494 -4.69 -17.05 8.92
C MET A 494 -4.63 -16.45 7.52
N PHE A 495 -5.29 -17.12 6.56
CA PHE A 495 -5.38 -16.71 5.17
C PHE A 495 -6.70 -15.99 4.93
N PRO A 496 -6.69 -14.70 4.51
CA PRO A 496 -7.91 -13.95 4.23
C PRO A 496 -8.57 -14.41 2.92
N MET A 497 -9.85 -14.05 2.74
CA MET A 497 -10.59 -14.15 1.48
C MET A 497 -10.52 -15.53 0.80
N ILE A 498 -10.75 -16.61 1.55
CA ILE A 498 -10.80 -17.97 0.99
C ILE A 498 -12.21 -18.29 0.49
N GLU A 499 -12.39 -18.23 -0.82
CA GLU A 499 -13.72 -18.37 -1.46
C GLU A 499 -14.05 -19.79 -1.96
N GLY A 500 -13.10 -20.73 -1.87
CA GLY A 500 -13.36 -22.09 -2.33
C GLY A 500 -12.24 -23.10 -2.04
N PRO A 501 -12.50 -24.40 -2.28
CA PRO A 501 -11.60 -25.49 -1.89
C PRO A 501 -10.25 -25.44 -2.61
N LYS A 502 -10.19 -24.90 -3.84
CA LYS A 502 -8.93 -24.71 -4.58
C LYS A 502 -8.01 -23.69 -3.90
N ALA A 503 -8.58 -22.59 -3.40
CA ALA A 503 -7.83 -21.56 -2.68
C ALA A 503 -7.33 -22.11 -1.33
N ALA A 504 -8.19 -22.86 -0.61
CA ALA A 504 -7.82 -23.53 0.63
C ALA A 504 -6.69 -24.56 0.45
N LYS A 505 -6.75 -25.41 -0.59
CA LYS A 505 -5.66 -26.36 -0.93
C LYS A 505 -4.34 -25.64 -1.21
N LYS A 506 -4.39 -24.48 -1.87
CA LYS A 506 -3.20 -23.65 -2.10
C LYS A 506 -2.65 -23.11 -0.79
N ALA A 507 -3.49 -22.55 0.08
CA ALA A 507 -3.09 -22.05 1.40
C ALA A 507 -2.37 -23.15 2.22
N VAL A 508 -2.96 -24.35 2.30
CA VAL A 508 -2.31 -25.52 2.95
C VAL A 508 -0.97 -25.86 2.30
N SER A 509 -0.92 -25.87 0.96
CA SER A 509 0.33 -26.17 0.25
C SER A 509 1.45 -25.18 0.57
N TYR A 510 1.14 -23.91 0.84
CA TYR A 510 2.15 -22.90 1.18
C TYR A 510 2.80 -23.16 2.56
N CYS A 511 2.10 -23.88 3.43
CA CYS A 511 2.56 -24.22 4.79
C CYS A 511 3.39 -25.51 4.87
N ARG A 512 3.28 -26.41 3.88
CA ARG A 512 3.93 -27.72 3.87
C ARG A 512 5.19 -27.75 3.02
N PHE A 513 6.23 -28.46 3.47
CA PHE A 513 7.43 -28.70 2.67
C PHE A 513 7.14 -29.71 1.53
N PRO A 514 7.93 -29.69 0.43
CA PRO A 514 7.89 -30.74 -0.58
C PRO A 514 8.12 -32.14 0.05
N PRO A 515 7.45 -33.19 -0.44
CA PRO A 515 6.55 -33.22 -1.60
C PRO A 515 5.09 -32.84 -1.30
N ARG A 516 4.73 -32.56 -0.04
CA ARG A 516 3.33 -32.29 0.37
C ARG A 516 2.88 -30.85 0.15
N GLY A 517 3.81 -29.95 -0.18
CA GLY A 517 3.52 -28.54 -0.44
C GLY A 517 4.63 -27.81 -1.17
N LEU A 518 4.60 -26.48 -1.05
CA LEU A 518 5.40 -25.51 -1.79
C LEU A 518 6.26 -24.63 -0.86
N ARG A 519 6.31 -24.93 0.44
CA ARG A 519 7.14 -24.18 1.39
C ARG A 519 8.62 -24.31 1.02
N GLY A 520 9.30 -23.19 0.84
CA GLY A 520 10.74 -23.16 0.58
C GLY A 520 11.54 -23.64 1.79
N SER A 521 12.60 -24.42 1.56
CA SER A 521 13.42 -24.95 2.65
C SER A 521 14.51 -23.96 3.07
N ALA A 522 14.29 -23.29 4.19
CA ALA A 522 15.31 -22.50 4.91
C ALA A 522 15.29 -22.81 6.43
N HIS A 523 14.62 -23.89 6.82
CA HIS A 523 14.38 -24.27 8.22
C HIS A 523 15.67 -24.51 9.03
N THR A 524 16.84 -24.60 8.44
CA THR A 524 18.10 -24.75 9.20
C THR A 524 18.64 -23.45 9.77
N VAL A 525 18.10 -22.29 9.36
CA VAL A 525 18.67 -20.96 9.70
C VAL A 525 17.64 -19.91 10.11
N VAL A 526 16.35 -20.26 10.17
CA VAL A 526 15.26 -19.31 10.47
C VAL A 526 14.72 -19.49 11.90
N ARG A 527 14.02 -18.47 12.41
CA ARG A 527 13.48 -18.46 13.78
C ARG A 527 12.51 -19.61 14.04
N ALA A 528 11.75 -20.03 13.03
CA ALA A 528 10.74 -21.09 13.15
C ALA A 528 11.26 -22.41 13.75
N SER A 529 12.53 -22.73 13.53
CA SER A 529 13.22 -23.93 14.02
C SER A 529 14.26 -23.62 15.10
N ASN A 530 14.10 -22.48 15.78
CA ASN A 530 15.11 -21.93 16.69
C ASN A 530 16.50 -21.84 16.03
N TYR A 531 16.55 -21.36 14.78
CA TYR A 531 17.79 -21.21 14.01
C TYR A 531 18.55 -22.54 13.79
N GLY A 532 17.79 -23.63 13.61
CA GLY A 532 18.33 -24.97 13.41
C GLY A 532 18.66 -25.72 14.71
N ILE A 533 18.36 -25.16 15.88
CA ILE A 533 18.54 -25.81 17.18
C ILE A 533 17.42 -26.84 17.44
N ASP A 534 16.21 -26.58 16.96
CA ASP A 534 15.09 -27.53 17.08
C ASP A 534 15.22 -28.66 16.04
N GLU A 535 15.86 -29.76 16.46
CA GLU A 535 16.00 -30.98 15.65
C GLU A 535 14.65 -31.65 15.35
N GLY A 536 13.62 -31.38 16.17
CA GLY A 536 12.26 -31.94 16.01
C GLY A 536 11.40 -31.20 14.99
N TYR A 537 11.82 -30.01 14.56
CA TYR A 537 10.99 -29.09 13.76
C TYR A 537 10.34 -29.76 12.54
N LEU A 538 11.14 -30.42 11.69
CA LEU A 538 10.63 -31.06 10.47
C LEU A 538 9.67 -32.22 10.73
N SER A 539 9.76 -32.85 11.90
CA SER A 539 8.90 -33.98 12.27
C SER A 539 7.57 -33.50 12.87
N ASN A 540 7.57 -32.33 13.53
CA ASN A 540 6.43 -31.88 14.33
C ASN A 540 5.60 -30.76 13.69
N TYR A 541 6.18 -29.99 12.75
CA TYR A 541 5.57 -28.73 12.29
C TYR A 541 4.13 -28.87 11.75
N GLU A 542 3.78 -30.00 11.13
CA GLU A 542 2.42 -30.21 10.60
C GLU A 542 1.38 -30.49 11.69
N ASP A 543 1.81 -31.13 12.78
CA ASP A 543 0.97 -31.45 13.94
C ASP A 543 0.78 -30.25 14.88
N GLU A 544 1.62 -29.22 14.72
CA GLU A 544 1.66 -28.03 15.57
C GLU A 544 1.11 -26.77 14.89
N LEU A 545 1.48 -26.50 13.62
CA LEU A 545 1.14 -25.26 12.91
C LEU A 545 -0.34 -25.21 12.53
N LEU A 546 -1.09 -24.33 13.18
CA LEU A 546 -2.52 -24.10 12.88
C LEU A 546 -2.71 -23.35 11.55
N ILE A 547 -3.49 -23.90 10.63
CA ILE A 547 -3.85 -23.28 9.35
C ILE A 547 -5.31 -22.87 9.37
N MET A 548 -5.57 -21.56 9.34
CA MET A 548 -6.90 -20.97 9.34
C MET A 548 -7.25 -20.40 7.97
N CYS A 549 -8.44 -20.71 7.45
CA CYS A 549 -9.00 -20.10 6.26
C CYS A 549 -10.13 -19.15 6.67
N GLN A 550 -10.03 -17.87 6.30
CA GLN A 550 -11.07 -16.89 6.57
C GLN A 550 -12.13 -16.95 5.47
N VAL A 551 -13.37 -17.25 5.88
CA VAL A 551 -14.55 -17.30 5.04
C VAL A 551 -15.39 -16.08 5.36
N GLU A 552 -15.40 -15.13 4.42
CA GLU A 552 -15.91 -13.79 4.65
C GLU A 552 -16.51 -13.14 3.40
N SER A 553 -16.78 -13.92 2.36
CA SER A 553 -17.57 -13.50 1.20
C SER A 553 -18.79 -14.40 1.03
N GLU A 554 -19.81 -13.91 0.32
CA GLU A 554 -20.99 -14.72 0.00
C GLU A 554 -20.59 -16.02 -0.72
N GLU A 555 -19.57 -15.96 -1.59
CA GLU A 555 -19.06 -17.11 -2.32
C GLU A 555 -18.33 -18.09 -1.42
N GLY A 556 -17.44 -17.60 -0.53
CA GLY A 556 -16.79 -18.46 0.45
C GLY A 556 -17.78 -19.13 1.40
N ALA A 557 -18.83 -18.43 1.82
CA ALA A 557 -19.86 -18.98 2.69
C ALA A 557 -20.63 -20.12 2.02
N LYS A 558 -20.90 -20.04 0.71
CA LYS A 558 -21.52 -21.12 -0.07
C LYS A 558 -20.63 -22.37 -0.15
N HIS A 559 -19.31 -22.19 -0.21
CA HIS A 559 -18.33 -23.28 -0.28
C HIS A 559 -17.77 -23.71 1.09
N ALA A 560 -18.33 -23.25 2.21
CA ALA A 560 -17.75 -23.47 3.54
C ALA A 560 -17.53 -24.95 3.89
N GLU A 561 -18.44 -25.84 3.48
CA GLU A 561 -18.29 -27.30 3.68
C GLU A 561 -17.06 -27.85 2.93
N GLU A 562 -16.93 -27.50 1.65
CA GLU A 562 -15.85 -27.97 0.80
C GLU A 562 -14.49 -27.41 1.24
N ILE A 563 -14.46 -26.17 1.71
CA ILE A 563 -13.26 -25.53 2.29
C ILE A 563 -12.87 -26.25 3.59
N ALA A 564 -13.83 -26.49 4.48
CA ALA A 564 -13.61 -27.18 5.76
C ALA A 564 -13.17 -28.64 5.60
N ALA A 565 -13.57 -29.29 4.50
CA ALA A 565 -13.19 -30.66 4.17
C ALA A 565 -11.79 -30.79 3.52
N VAL A 566 -11.09 -29.70 3.24
CA VAL A 566 -9.73 -29.76 2.69
C VAL A 566 -8.75 -30.26 3.75
N ASP A 567 -8.02 -31.35 3.44
CA ASP A 567 -6.95 -31.86 4.29
C ASP A 567 -5.92 -30.76 4.63
N GLY A 568 -5.66 -30.60 5.92
CA GLY A 568 -4.75 -29.58 6.46
C GLY A 568 -5.40 -28.23 6.79
N VAL A 569 -6.68 -28.01 6.48
CA VAL A 569 -7.42 -26.85 7.01
C VAL A 569 -7.88 -27.18 8.43
N ASP A 570 -7.33 -26.47 9.41
CA ASP A 570 -7.63 -26.74 10.81
C ASP A 570 -8.78 -25.88 11.34
N CYS A 571 -8.95 -24.65 10.83
CA CYS A 571 -9.99 -23.74 11.32
C CYS A 571 -10.59 -22.90 10.19
N ILE A 572 -11.92 -22.73 10.21
CA ILE A 572 -12.64 -21.76 9.39
C ILE A 572 -12.94 -20.54 10.23
N GLN A 573 -12.28 -19.43 9.93
CA GLN A 573 -12.53 -18.15 10.57
C GLN A 573 -13.69 -17.45 9.85
N MET A 574 -14.81 -17.22 10.55
CA MET A 574 -15.93 -16.48 9.99
C MET A 574 -15.72 -14.97 10.13
N GLY A 575 -15.78 -14.25 9.01
CA GLY A 575 -15.69 -12.78 8.93
C GLY A 575 -17.06 -12.12 8.72
N PRO A 576 -17.81 -11.77 9.77
CA PRO A 576 -19.17 -11.25 9.61
C PRO A 576 -19.25 -9.88 8.93
N LEU A 577 -18.26 -9.01 9.15
CA LEU A 577 -18.25 -7.65 8.58
C LEU A 577 -18.04 -7.68 7.07
N ASP A 578 -17.04 -8.41 6.60
CA ASP A 578 -16.77 -8.53 5.17
C ASP A 578 -17.83 -9.39 4.47
N LEU A 579 -18.39 -10.40 5.16
CA LEU A 579 -19.52 -11.16 4.61
C LEU A 579 -20.71 -10.22 4.34
N SER A 580 -21.03 -9.35 5.30
CA SER A 580 -22.12 -8.40 5.13
C SER A 580 -21.84 -7.44 3.97
N ALA A 581 -20.61 -6.94 3.86
CA ALA A 581 -20.19 -6.09 2.75
C ALA A 581 -20.32 -6.79 1.40
N SER A 582 -19.84 -8.04 1.28
CA SER A 582 -19.90 -8.84 0.03
C SER A 582 -21.34 -9.11 -0.43
N MET A 583 -22.28 -9.22 0.52
CA MET A 583 -23.71 -9.42 0.25
C MET A 583 -24.48 -8.10 -0.03
N GLY A 584 -23.77 -6.96 -0.11
CA GLY A 584 -24.37 -5.64 -0.32
C GLY A 584 -24.96 -4.99 0.94
N TYR A 585 -24.63 -5.50 2.13
CA TYR A 585 -25.06 -5.02 3.44
C TYR A 585 -23.87 -4.46 4.22
N LEU A 586 -23.16 -3.49 3.63
CA LEU A 586 -22.00 -2.85 4.26
C LEU A 586 -22.37 -2.28 5.64
N TRP A 587 -21.56 -2.59 6.67
CA TRP A 587 -21.80 -2.22 8.07
C TRP A 587 -23.09 -2.78 8.71
N ASP A 588 -23.78 -3.74 8.07
CA ASP A 588 -24.96 -4.42 8.64
C ASP A 588 -24.79 -5.96 8.72
N PRO A 589 -23.84 -6.47 9.51
CA PRO A 589 -23.74 -7.91 9.82
C PRO A 589 -24.94 -8.46 10.60
N GLY A 590 -25.78 -7.58 11.15
CA GLY A 590 -27.04 -7.93 11.83
C GLY A 590 -28.18 -8.25 10.87
N ASN A 591 -28.01 -7.99 9.57
CA ASN A 591 -29.03 -8.21 8.56
C ASN A 591 -29.53 -9.66 8.58
N LYS A 592 -30.84 -9.87 8.42
CA LYS A 592 -31.43 -11.21 8.44
C LYS A 592 -30.78 -12.14 7.41
N LYS A 593 -30.55 -11.66 6.18
CA LYS A 593 -29.95 -12.49 5.12
C LYS A 593 -28.50 -12.87 5.42
N VAL A 594 -27.72 -11.93 5.97
CA VAL A 594 -26.33 -12.18 6.36
C VAL A 594 -26.27 -13.21 7.49
N LYS A 595 -27.12 -13.07 8.52
CA LYS A 595 -27.22 -14.06 9.60
C LYS A 595 -27.66 -15.43 9.10
N ASP A 596 -28.63 -15.50 8.20
CA ASP A 596 -29.10 -16.76 7.64
C ASP A 596 -27.97 -17.44 6.84
N MET A 597 -27.22 -16.70 6.01
CA MET A 597 -26.05 -17.21 5.29
C MET A 597 -24.96 -17.69 6.25
N MET A 598 -24.63 -16.89 7.27
CA MET A 598 -23.65 -17.24 8.29
C MET A 598 -24.05 -18.54 9.01
N ARG A 599 -25.33 -18.70 9.39
CA ARG A 599 -25.85 -19.91 10.04
C ARG A 599 -25.77 -21.14 9.14
N VAL A 600 -25.95 -20.99 7.83
CA VAL A 600 -25.77 -22.08 6.86
C VAL A 600 -24.30 -22.48 6.80
N ALA A 601 -23.39 -21.52 6.66
CA ALA A 601 -21.95 -21.78 6.61
C ALA A 601 -21.42 -22.41 7.91
N GLU A 602 -21.87 -21.92 9.08
CA GLU A 602 -21.53 -22.49 10.39
C GLU A 602 -21.92 -23.97 10.50
N LYS A 603 -23.16 -24.31 10.13
CA LYS A 603 -23.65 -25.70 10.15
C LYS A 603 -22.86 -26.57 9.18
N ALA A 604 -22.56 -26.04 7.99
CA ALA A 604 -21.77 -26.74 6.98
C ALA A 604 -20.39 -27.12 7.51
N VAL A 605 -19.67 -26.19 8.17
CA VAL A 605 -18.38 -26.48 8.80
C VAL A 605 -18.52 -27.51 9.91
N LEU A 606 -19.50 -27.36 10.82
CA LEU A 606 -19.69 -28.28 11.95
C LEU A 606 -20.01 -29.72 11.51
N ASN A 607 -20.72 -29.90 10.39
CA ASN A 607 -21.07 -31.22 9.87
C ASN A 607 -19.85 -32.02 9.39
N THR A 608 -18.74 -31.35 9.03
CA THR A 608 -17.51 -32.04 8.59
C THR A 608 -16.82 -32.84 9.70
N LYS A 609 -17.08 -32.51 10.98
CA LYS A 609 -16.41 -33.16 12.13
C LYS A 609 -16.85 -34.59 12.43
N GLY A 610 -17.94 -35.08 11.82
CA GLY A 610 -18.63 -36.32 12.21
C GLY A 610 -17.88 -37.64 12.07
N GLY A 611 -16.57 -37.67 11.76
CA GLY A 611 -15.91 -38.92 11.38
C GLY A 611 -14.42 -39.09 11.63
N THR A 612 -13.74 -38.23 12.42
CA THR A 612 -12.29 -38.24 12.80
C THR A 612 -11.37 -37.16 12.18
N GLY A 613 -11.91 -36.16 11.48
CA GLY A 613 -11.12 -34.99 11.06
C GLY A 613 -11.97 -33.99 10.30
N GLY A 614 -12.09 -32.77 10.82
CA GLY A 614 -12.81 -31.65 10.20
C GLY A 614 -12.43 -30.34 10.87
N ALA A 615 -12.51 -29.23 10.13
CA ALA A 615 -12.08 -27.93 10.61
C ALA A 615 -12.91 -27.44 11.82
N TYR A 616 -12.27 -26.67 12.69
CA TYR A 616 -12.89 -25.98 13.81
C TYR A 616 -13.54 -24.67 13.35
N LEU A 617 -14.55 -24.18 14.07
CA LEU A 617 -15.10 -22.85 13.85
C LEU A 617 -14.32 -21.80 14.64
N GLY A 618 -13.86 -20.78 13.92
CA GLY A 618 -13.24 -19.55 14.38
C GLY A 618 -14.15 -18.36 14.14
N GLY A 619 -14.17 -17.36 15.01
CA GLY A 619 -15.04 -16.20 14.84
C GLY A 619 -14.62 -14.98 15.64
N PHE A 620 -15.23 -13.84 15.28
CA PHE A 620 -15.04 -12.57 15.96
C PHE A 620 -16.32 -12.21 16.73
N ALA A 621 -16.21 -11.96 18.03
CA ALA A 621 -17.35 -11.55 18.84
C ALA A 621 -17.75 -10.11 18.55
N LEU A 622 -19.05 -9.88 18.40
CA LEU A 622 -19.63 -8.57 18.14
C LEU A 622 -20.46 -8.12 19.34
N PRO A 623 -20.77 -6.81 19.49
CA PRO A 623 -21.56 -6.32 20.62
C PRO A 623 -22.91 -7.01 20.82
N TYR A 624 -23.50 -7.56 19.75
CA TYR A 624 -24.78 -8.26 19.78
C TYR A 624 -24.66 -9.79 19.56
N ASP A 625 -23.45 -10.31 19.37
CA ASP A 625 -23.15 -11.74 19.19
C ASP A 625 -21.85 -12.05 19.96
N GLY A 626 -22.00 -12.16 21.28
CA GLY A 626 -20.88 -12.24 22.20
C GLY A 626 -20.19 -13.60 22.24
N PRO A 627 -19.06 -13.72 22.96
CA PRO A 627 -18.28 -14.97 23.00
C PRO A 627 -19.07 -16.19 23.48
N ASP A 628 -19.95 -16.03 24.47
CA ASP A 628 -20.77 -17.15 24.96
C ASP A 628 -21.78 -17.64 23.93
N ASP A 629 -22.32 -16.76 23.09
CA ASP A 629 -23.27 -17.13 22.05
C ASP A 629 -22.55 -17.81 20.88
N LEU A 630 -21.37 -17.31 20.49
CA LEU A 630 -20.47 -18.03 19.57
C LEU A 630 -20.14 -19.44 20.09
N ARG A 631 -19.78 -19.57 21.37
CA ARG A 631 -19.46 -20.87 21.99
C ARG A 631 -20.64 -21.83 21.93
N LYS A 632 -21.85 -21.39 22.30
CA LYS A 632 -23.08 -22.23 22.23
C LYS A 632 -23.37 -22.70 20.80
N ARG A 633 -22.91 -21.96 19.80
CA ARG A 633 -23.05 -22.30 18.37
C ARG A 633 -21.92 -23.17 17.83
N GLY A 634 -20.97 -23.60 18.66
CA GLY A 634 -19.92 -24.54 18.29
C GLY A 634 -18.60 -23.89 17.86
N TYR A 635 -18.37 -22.62 18.18
CA TYR A 635 -17.09 -21.96 17.94
C TYR A 635 -16.06 -22.41 18.98
N HIS A 636 -14.87 -22.77 18.51
CA HIS A 636 -13.77 -23.23 19.36
C HIS A 636 -12.61 -22.23 19.41
N MET A 637 -12.55 -21.29 18.45
CA MET A 637 -11.63 -20.17 18.51
C MET A 637 -12.43 -18.88 18.40
N ILE A 638 -12.37 -18.04 19.43
CA ILE A 638 -13.17 -16.82 19.50
C ILE A 638 -12.23 -15.66 19.79
N SER A 639 -12.20 -14.67 18.90
CA SER A 639 -11.53 -13.40 19.17
C SER A 639 -12.56 -12.38 19.62
N GLY A 640 -12.38 -11.77 20.79
CA GLY A 640 -13.41 -10.88 21.34
C GLY A 640 -13.02 -9.40 21.43
N ALA A 641 -11.78 -9.06 21.08
CA ALA A 641 -11.31 -7.70 21.16
C ALA A 641 -10.24 -7.39 20.11
N VAL A 642 -10.05 -6.10 19.88
CA VAL A 642 -8.96 -5.51 19.10
C VAL A 642 -8.22 -4.56 20.03
N ASP A 643 -6.89 -4.70 20.15
CA ASP A 643 -6.04 -3.90 21.03
C ASP A 643 -6.26 -2.39 20.92
N VAL A 644 -6.25 -1.85 19.70
CA VAL A 644 -6.48 -0.42 19.42
C VAL A 644 -7.90 0.00 19.81
N GLY A 645 -8.87 -0.91 19.69
CA GLY A 645 -10.26 -0.70 20.10
C GLY A 645 -10.43 -0.65 21.61
N LEU A 646 -9.73 -1.54 22.34
CA LEU A 646 -9.67 -1.54 23.81
C LEU A 646 -9.03 -0.26 24.33
N PHE A 647 -7.84 0.10 23.81
CA PHE A 647 -7.12 1.31 24.23
C PHE A 647 -7.94 2.57 23.97
N ARG A 648 -8.51 2.72 22.76
CA ARG A 648 -9.41 3.83 22.43
C ARG A 648 -10.56 3.94 23.44
N SER A 649 -11.21 2.82 23.75
CA SER A 649 -12.38 2.83 24.63
C SER A 649 -12.01 3.22 26.07
N ALA A 650 -10.89 2.71 26.58
CA ALA A 650 -10.37 3.09 27.90
C ALA A 650 -9.98 4.57 27.97
N ALA A 651 -9.24 5.08 26.97
CA ALA A 651 -8.82 6.48 26.92
C ALA A 651 -10.02 7.45 26.81
N VAL A 652 -11.01 7.12 25.97
CA VAL A 652 -12.24 7.92 25.85
C VAL A 652 -13.02 7.93 27.16
N GLU A 653 -13.12 6.80 27.85
CA GLU A 653 -13.81 6.70 29.14
C GLU A 653 -13.10 7.50 30.24
N ASP A 654 -11.77 7.46 30.28
CA ASP A 654 -10.97 8.25 31.22
C ASP A 654 -11.20 9.76 31.04
N VAL A 655 -11.12 10.25 29.80
CA VAL A 655 -11.41 11.66 29.48
C VAL A 655 -12.86 12.02 29.80
N LYS A 656 -13.82 11.13 29.55
CA LYS A 656 -15.23 11.37 29.90
C LYS A 656 -15.41 11.52 31.40
N LYS A 657 -14.79 10.65 32.21
CA LYS A 657 -14.84 10.74 33.67
C LYS A 657 -14.28 12.07 34.17
N PHE A 658 -13.13 12.50 33.64
CA PHE A 658 -12.55 13.80 33.97
C PHE A 658 -13.49 14.96 33.60
N LYS A 659 -14.03 14.98 32.37
CA LYS A 659 -14.93 16.04 31.91
C LYS A 659 -16.27 16.07 32.66
N MET A 660 -16.79 14.92 33.06
CA MET A 660 -18.00 14.85 33.89
C MET A 660 -17.77 15.39 35.30
N GLY A 661 -16.58 15.16 35.88
CA GLY A 661 -16.19 15.76 37.16
C GLY A 661 -16.22 17.29 37.11
N LEU A 662 -15.62 17.89 36.06
CA LEU A 662 -15.63 19.34 35.86
C LEU A 662 -17.05 19.94 35.70
N MET A 663 -18.01 19.17 35.19
CA MET A 663 -19.40 19.62 35.04
C MET A 663 -20.20 19.53 36.35
N MET A 664 -19.78 18.69 37.30
CA MET A 664 -20.41 18.58 38.62
C MET A 664 -19.84 19.62 39.59
N ASP A 665 -18.55 19.95 39.50
CA ASP A 665 -17.91 21.00 40.31
C ASP A 665 -18.32 22.42 39.89
N GLY A 666 -18.92 22.59 38.70
CA GLY A 666 -19.41 23.88 38.20
C GLY A 666 -20.86 24.21 38.57
N SER A 667 -21.55 23.36 39.35
CA SER A 667 -22.96 23.57 39.73
C SER A 667 -23.21 23.79 41.23
N ASP A 668 -22.16 23.88 42.05
CA ASP A 668 -22.27 24.10 43.51
C ASP A 668 -21.78 25.50 43.95
N ASP A 669 -21.94 26.52 43.10
CA ASP A 669 -21.93 27.93 43.55
C ASP A 669 -23.33 28.32 44.07
N GLU A 670 -23.76 27.68 45.16
CA GLU A 670 -24.68 28.25 46.16
C GLU A 670 -24.77 27.31 47.39
N LYS A 671 -23.73 27.32 48.23
CA LYS A 671 -23.86 27.37 49.71
C LYS A 671 -22.51 27.42 50.44
N GLU A 672 -22.38 28.46 51.26
CA GLU A 672 -21.43 28.65 52.36
C GLU A 672 -21.18 27.36 53.17
N ASP A 673 -19.94 26.98 53.48
CA ASP A 673 -19.19 27.48 54.65
C ASP A 673 -17.86 26.70 54.86
N SER A 674 -16.82 27.47 55.17
CA SER A 674 -15.60 27.19 55.93
C SER A 674 -15.18 25.74 56.32
N GLN A 675 -13.95 25.32 55.98
CA GLN A 675 -12.78 25.20 56.90
C GLN A 675 -11.68 24.27 56.33
N ASP A 676 -10.46 24.80 56.39
CA ASP A 676 -9.14 24.15 56.44
C ASP A 676 -9.03 22.62 56.29
N ALA A 677 -8.16 22.15 55.38
CA ALA A 677 -6.83 21.64 55.74
C ALA A 677 -6.28 20.59 54.74
N ASP A 678 -4.97 20.72 54.52
CA ASP A 678 -3.97 19.67 54.30
C ASP A 678 -3.73 19.09 52.89
N GLU A 679 -2.70 19.70 52.28
CA GLU A 679 -1.61 19.04 51.54
C GLU A 679 -1.31 17.60 52.02
N LYS A 680 -1.28 16.67 51.06
CA LYS A 680 -0.49 15.41 50.99
C LYS A 680 -1.06 14.58 49.82
N TYR A 681 -0.33 13.90 48.93
CA TYR A 681 0.95 13.22 49.00
C TYR A 681 1.34 12.83 47.55
N TRP A 682 2.59 13.04 47.16
CA TRP A 682 3.30 12.30 46.10
C TRP A 682 4.07 11.14 46.74
N SER A 683 4.22 10.00 46.03
CA SER A 683 4.89 8.71 46.37
C SER A 683 3.92 7.64 46.89
N GLU A 684 3.84 6.41 46.36
CA GLU A 684 4.80 5.56 45.61
C GLU A 684 4.14 4.83 44.44
#